data_AF-A0A3S4SWN8-F1
#
_entry.id   AF-A0A3S4SWN8-F1
#
_cell.length_a   1.000
_cell.length_b   1.000
_cell.length_c   1.000
_cell.angle_alpha   90.00
_cell.angle_beta   90.00
_cell.angle_gamma   90.00
#
_symmetry.space_group_name_H-M   'P 1'
#
loop_
_entity.id
_entity.type
_entity.pdbx_description
1 polymer ?
#
loop_
_entity_poly.entity_id
_entity_poly.type
_entity_poly.pdbx_seq_one_letter_code
_entity_poly.pdbx_strand_id
1 'polypeptide(L)'
;MSEQTNKKKPENFKELAQEYTIKIPRIQRDYAQGRENAQKIREKFVRDLFEVLKGNDDKTLHLQFVYGSVKNNNEFIPLDGQQRLTTLYLLHWYIAMRNNTTESYLANFTYETRSSSREFCKALSENTQKFYQAMQEALAQIQEKKKSKSNETILSTTIKDQAWFLPFWEQDPTIQSMLTMLDSIHTEASKYSLDTLTLERLDRLTFSLIELDDELDDELYIKMNARGTPLNEWENFKAAFEGFLGEKFGGELKDKQEEISQKLDNKWLKTLFNYVKYQGEEKQMECIELAQSYMLNIIKYLCEMLYYKANENEKSSFDWDRVHFGHFDEKLESSSPTKKGSYATQNAHSMYKIFDKEALEILIYVFDNFGEIKDEAEKIFINFTTTIGESVGDKVCIFDKKDTKNSNEITSGKELFAAMVQDTRLSNKEQTRKLSRKDALYLFALISLMKKQDENKTNKLREVRNYCEKQRDLSSGALFYKSTIQDDMGKHIAECVKICKKDIAIKDEIIRQFEDHHYFKGDLKLLLDENKAKGKEPLDENDGAMLEKAQNILNTTPTHRIIAYLIHHRFNCNFWLGWTYGKGKFLFGGTEAWHIMLTQNCKNNDSVKNAFQAMFKNGLISDDKLREKFVSNEWQYYFIKYSKSFFKENHNLFIWSNEEASPLEIYRLTDIKRTPPLINPFLWTLKEKINEILKLQVKYGAEDEAVASTEAKEHFIVITGKCEIRCENNSFVLTPLSDEYKKALEKSSLKPSNKNFTISLTDHKDIIETLIDLFKSSNNPN
;
A
#
# COMPACT_ATOMS: atom_id res chain seq x y z
N MET A 1 48.08 0.02 -42.40
CA MET A 1 47.22 1.08 -42.98
C MET A 1 46.90 0.69 -44.40
N SER A 2 45.82 -0.06 -44.58
CA SER A 2 45.18 -0.25 -45.88
C SER A 2 43.91 0.60 -45.83
N GLU A 3 43.81 1.55 -46.75
CA GLU A 3 42.65 2.43 -46.92
C GLU A 3 41.39 1.58 -47.15
N GLN A 4 40.59 1.38 -46.12
CA GLN A 4 39.18 1.02 -46.29
C GLN A 4 38.48 2.29 -46.75
N THR A 5 38.31 2.42 -48.07
CA THR A 5 37.38 3.35 -48.68
C THR A 5 36.04 3.22 -47.96
N ASN A 6 35.59 4.32 -47.34
CA ASN A 6 34.35 4.43 -46.57
C ASN A 6 33.16 4.29 -47.53
N LYS A 7 32.86 3.06 -47.96
CA LYS A 7 31.77 2.75 -48.87
C LYS A 7 30.45 2.96 -48.10
N LYS A 8 29.55 3.78 -48.65
CA LYS A 8 28.22 4.02 -48.04
C LYS A 8 27.50 2.68 -47.94
N LYS A 9 27.10 2.29 -46.72
CA LYS A 9 26.34 1.06 -46.51
C LYS A 9 24.92 1.21 -47.07
N PRO A 10 24.31 0.14 -47.61
CA PRO A 10 22.92 0.15 -48.04
C PRO A 10 21.97 0.58 -46.91
N GLU A 11 21.08 1.52 -47.22
CA GLU A 11 20.10 2.08 -46.28
C GLU A 11 18.68 1.62 -46.57
N ASN A 12 18.43 0.95 -47.71
CA ASN A 12 17.11 0.42 -48.09
C ASN A 12 17.24 -0.92 -48.85
N PHE A 13 16.10 -1.57 -49.11
CA PHE A 13 16.08 -2.90 -49.74
C PHE A 13 16.66 -2.89 -51.16
N LYS A 14 16.35 -1.86 -51.95
CA LYS A 14 16.83 -1.73 -53.33
C LYS A 14 18.34 -1.61 -53.37
N GLU A 15 18.93 -0.73 -52.57
CA GLU A 15 20.39 -0.58 -52.45
C GLU A 15 21.03 -1.91 -52.01
N LEU A 16 20.45 -2.58 -51.01
CA LEU A 16 20.98 -3.86 -50.51
C LEU A 16 20.95 -4.96 -51.58
N ALA A 17 19.85 -5.07 -52.32
CA ALA A 17 19.68 -6.05 -53.37
C ALA A 17 20.46 -5.70 -54.66
N GLN A 18 20.83 -4.43 -54.86
CA GLN A 18 21.73 -4.01 -55.94
C GLN A 18 23.19 -4.31 -55.60
N GLU A 19 23.57 -4.20 -54.33
CA GLU A 19 24.94 -4.47 -53.88
C GLU A 19 25.20 -5.96 -53.66
N TYR A 20 24.24 -6.71 -53.12
CA TYR A 20 24.42 -8.10 -52.71
C TYR A 20 23.31 -9.03 -53.22
N THR A 21 23.65 -10.32 -53.34
CA THR A 21 22.66 -11.40 -53.40
C THR A 21 22.21 -11.74 -51.98
N ILE A 22 20.96 -11.40 -51.64
CA ILE A 22 20.36 -11.66 -50.33
C ILE A 22 19.92 -13.13 -50.27
N LYS A 23 20.58 -13.93 -49.42
CA LYS A 23 20.28 -15.36 -49.24
C LYS A 23 19.72 -15.62 -47.85
N ILE A 24 18.42 -15.84 -47.74
CA ILE A 24 17.77 -16.20 -46.47
C ILE A 24 18.29 -17.59 -46.00
N PRO A 25 19.06 -17.68 -44.88
CA PRO A 25 19.77 -18.90 -44.47
C PRO A 25 18.89 -20.09 -44.04
N ARG A 26 19.53 -21.27 -43.97
CA ARG A 26 18.93 -22.58 -43.62
C ARG A 26 18.24 -22.62 -42.26
N ILE A 27 18.92 -22.14 -41.21
CA ILE A 27 18.34 -22.08 -39.88
C ILE A 27 17.43 -20.86 -39.97
N GLN A 28 16.13 -21.03 -40.26
CA GLN A 28 15.09 -19.99 -40.21
C GLN A 28 13.69 -20.60 -40.10
N ARG A 29 12.83 -19.91 -39.35
CA ARG A 29 11.40 -20.23 -39.25
C ARG A 29 10.69 -19.83 -40.54
N ASP A 30 9.52 -20.42 -40.79
CA ASP A 30 8.67 -19.99 -41.91
C ASP A 30 8.39 -18.49 -41.83
N TYR A 31 8.09 -17.87 -42.97
CA TYR A 31 7.64 -16.48 -43.01
C TYR A 31 6.38 -16.29 -42.15
N ALA A 32 6.53 -15.72 -40.95
CA ALA A 32 5.52 -15.71 -39.90
C ALA A 32 4.60 -14.48 -39.97
N GLN A 33 5.08 -13.35 -40.49
CA GLN A 33 4.28 -12.12 -40.63
C GLN A 33 3.08 -12.31 -41.58
N GLY A 34 3.17 -13.27 -42.51
CA GLY A 34 2.10 -13.61 -43.43
C GLY A 34 1.08 -14.63 -42.91
N ARG A 35 1.25 -15.22 -41.72
CA ARG A 35 0.34 -16.28 -41.23
C ARG A 35 -1.07 -15.76 -40.93
N GLU A 36 -2.07 -16.63 -41.00
CA GLU A 36 -3.46 -16.27 -40.69
C GLU A 36 -3.61 -15.64 -39.30
N ASN A 37 -3.00 -16.23 -38.27
CA ASN A 37 -3.06 -15.74 -36.89
C ASN A 37 -2.31 -14.41 -36.63
N ALA A 38 -1.52 -13.92 -37.60
CA ALA A 38 -0.80 -12.65 -37.52
C ALA A 38 -1.58 -11.47 -38.13
N GLN A 39 -2.87 -11.64 -38.44
CA GLN A 39 -3.69 -10.67 -39.19
C GLN A 39 -3.56 -9.22 -38.67
N LYS A 40 -3.79 -8.98 -37.37
CA LYS A 40 -3.75 -7.61 -36.83
C LYS A 40 -2.37 -6.95 -36.97
N ILE A 41 -1.30 -7.71 -36.74
CA ILE A 41 0.09 -7.24 -36.83
C ILE A 41 0.42 -6.95 -38.29
N ARG A 42 0.08 -7.87 -39.20
CA ARG A 42 0.26 -7.72 -40.65
C ARG A 42 -0.45 -6.49 -41.19
N GLU A 43 -1.74 -6.36 -40.92
CA GLU A 43 -2.53 -5.24 -41.42
C GLU A 43 -2.03 -3.91 -40.88
N LYS A 44 -1.62 -3.86 -39.60
CA LYS A 44 -0.99 -2.66 -39.04
C LYS A 44 0.32 -2.33 -39.75
N PHE A 45 1.21 -3.31 -39.90
CA PHE A 45 2.51 -3.09 -40.55
C PHE A 45 2.34 -2.63 -42.01
N VAL A 46 1.47 -3.29 -42.77
CA VAL A 46 1.15 -2.87 -44.15
C VAL A 46 0.62 -1.44 -44.17
N ARG A 47 -0.32 -1.07 -43.28
CA ARG A 47 -0.79 0.32 -43.18
C ARG A 47 0.36 1.28 -42.91
N ASP A 48 1.22 0.99 -41.93
CA ASP A 48 2.36 1.84 -41.57
C ASP A 48 3.31 2.07 -42.77
N LEU A 49 3.56 1.02 -43.59
CA LEU A 49 4.32 1.14 -44.84
C LEU A 49 3.62 2.11 -45.83
N PHE A 50 2.32 1.90 -46.09
CA PHE A 50 1.58 2.69 -47.07
C PHE A 50 1.31 4.15 -46.63
N GLU A 51 1.22 4.44 -45.33
CA GLU A 51 1.12 5.81 -44.82
C GLU A 51 2.34 6.66 -45.24
N VAL A 52 3.54 6.08 -45.20
CA VAL A 52 4.77 6.77 -45.62
C VAL A 52 4.89 6.83 -47.14
N LEU A 53 4.49 5.76 -47.84
CA LEU A 53 4.53 5.74 -49.30
C LEU A 53 3.55 6.73 -49.94
N LYS A 54 2.37 6.96 -49.34
CA LYS A 54 1.38 7.91 -49.88
C LYS A 54 1.65 9.38 -49.52
N GLY A 55 2.46 9.64 -48.48
CA GLY A 55 2.75 11.00 -48.00
C GLY A 55 3.46 11.86 -49.04
N ASN A 56 3.13 13.15 -49.09
CA ASN A 56 3.84 14.13 -49.93
C ASN A 56 5.02 14.79 -49.21
N ASP A 57 5.22 14.47 -47.93
CA ASP A 57 6.37 14.88 -47.14
C ASP A 57 7.56 13.92 -47.33
N ASP A 58 8.77 14.40 -47.03
CA ASP A 58 10.02 13.61 -47.07
C ASP A 58 10.16 12.69 -45.85
N LYS A 59 9.05 12.24 -45.28
CA LYS A 59 9.09 11.31 -44.15
C LYS A 59 9.61 9.97 -44.60
N THR A 60 10.52 9.42 -43.81
CA THR A 60 11.07 8.07 -43.96
C THR A 60 10.56 7.17 -42.86
N LEU A 61 10.29 5.90 -43.17
CA LEU A 61 10.00 4.88 -42.17
C LEU A 61 11.27 4.07 -41.92
N HIS A 62 11.85 4.25 -40.74
CA HIS A 62 13.03 3.49 -40.34
C HIS A 62 12.63 2.14 -39.72
N LEU A 63 12.92 1.05 -40.42
CA LEU A 63 12.60 -0.34 -40.10
C LEU A 63 13.65 -1.01 -39.19
N GLN A 64 14.36 -0.20 -38.40
CA GLN A 64 15.39 -0.62 -37.45
C GLN A 64 16.58 -1.31 -38.14
N PHE A 65 17.11 -2.37 -37.54
CA PHE A 65 18.37 -3.00 -37.94
C PHE A 65 18.15 -4.25 -38.81
N VAL A 66 19.06 -4.46 -39.75
CA VAL A 66 19.25 -5.71 -40.49
C VAL A 66 20.68 -6.18 -40.20
N TYR A 67 20.81 -7.37 -39.63
CA TYR A 67 22.10 -7.97 -39.26
C TYR A 67 22.43 -9.09 -40.22
N GLY A 68 23.67 -9.20 -40.67
CA GLY A 68 24.10 -10.33 -41.47
C GLY A 68 25.58 -10.32 -41.80
N SER A 69 26.05 -11.45 -42.32
CA SER A 69 27.42 -11.63 -42.79
C SER A 69 27.46 -11.53 -44.32
N VAL A 70 28.55 -10.98 -44.87
CA VAL A 70 28.80 -10.96 -46.31
C VAL A 70 29.78 -12.06 -46.63
N LYS A 71 29.32 -13.10 -47.32
CA LYS A 71 30.14 -14.25 -47.73
C LYS A 71 30.41 -14.24 -49.23
N ASN A 72 31.44 -14.95 -49.64
CA ASN A 72 31.79 -15.21 -51.05
C ASN A 72 31.88 -13.95 -51.93
N ASN A 73 32.28 -12.80 -51.35
CA ASN A 73 32.44 -11.51 -52.05
C ASN A 73 31.23 -11.07 -52.88
N ASN A 74 29.99 -11.28 -52.41
CA ASN A 74 28.75 -10.56 -52.81
C ASN A 74 27.45 -11.21 -52.29
N GLU A 75 27.52 -12.16 -51.35
CA GLU A 75 26.34 -12.84 -50.81
C GLU A 75 26.04 -12.35 -49.40
N PHE A 76 24.92 -11.66 -49.21
CA PHE A 76 24.48 -11.21 -47.89
C PHE A 76 23.58 -12.27 -47.26
N ILE A 77 24.01 -12.80 -46.12
CA ILE A 77 23.28 -13.80 -45.35
C ILE A 77 22.70 -13.12 -44.10
N PRO A 78 21.41 -12.78 -44.09
CA PRO A 78 20.83 -12.10 -42.95
C PRO A 78 20.62 -13.06 -41.76
N LEU A 79 21.22 -12.66 -40.63
CA LEU A 79 21.09 -13.29 -39.32
C LEU A 79 19.83 -12.85 -38.56
N ASP A 80 19.40 -11.60 -38.77
CA ASP A 80 18.13 -11.04 -38.31
C ASP A 80 17.56 -10.04 -39.32
N GLY A 81 16.24 -9.83 -39.28
CA GLY A 81 15.52 -8.95 -40.22
C GLY A 81 14.97 -9.67 -41.45
N GLN A 82 14.93 -11.00 -41.44
CA GLN A 82 14.67 -11.78 -42.65
C GLN A 82 13.19 -11.75 -43.03
N GLN A 83 12.31 -11.68 -42.02
CA GLN A 83 10.88 -11.42 -42.19
C GLN A 83 10.67 -10.04 -42.84
N ARG A 84 11.35 -8.99 -42.35
CA ARG A 84 11.31 -7.63 -42.89
C ARG A 84 11.77 -7.61 -44.35
N LEU A 85 12.92 -8.23 -44.65
CA LEU A 85 13.46 -8.32 -46.01
C LEU A 85 12.52 -9.09 -46.95
N THR A 86 11.87 -10.15 -46.46
CA THR A 86 10.85 -10.89 -47.23
C THR A 86 9.64 -10.01 -47.54
N THR A 87 9.12 -9.26 -46.57
CA THR A 87 8.00 -8.33 -46.82
C THR A 87 8.38 -7.23 -47.80
N LEU A 88 9.59 -6.65 -47.65
CA LEU A 88 10.09 -5.62 -48.57
C LEU A 88 10.26 -6.18 -49.99
N TYR A 89 10.81 -7.38 -50.15
CA TYR A 89 10.86 -8.07 -51.44
C TYR A 89 9.47 -8.18 -52.10
N LEU A 90 8.48 -8.69 -51.36
CA LEU A 90 7.10 -8.84 -51.87
C LEU A 90 6.46 -7.49 -52.22
N LEU A 91 6.72 -6.45 -51.43
CA LEU A 91 6.24 -5.10 -51.68
C LEU A 91 6.87 -4.50 -52.95
N HIS A 92 8.20 -4.59 -53.09
CA HIS A 92 8.90 -4.14 -54.28
C HIS A 92 8.41 -4.87 -55.54
N TRP A 93 8.24 -6.20 -55.47
CA TRP A 93 7.66 -6.97 -56.57
C TRP A 93 6.24 -6.51 -56.91
N TYR A 94 5.38 -6.34 -55.90
CA TYR A 94 4.00 -5.93 -56.13
C TYR A 94 3.92 -4.53 -56.78
N ILE A 95 4.72 -3.58 -56.31
CA ILE A 95 4.76 -2.22 -56.86
C ILE A 95 5.34 -2.24 -58.29
N ALA A 96 6.40 -3.01 -58.54
CA ALA A 96 6.96 -3.17 -59.88
C ALA A 96 5.92 -3.75 -60.86
N MET A 97 5.22 -4.81 -60.44
CA MET A 97 4.13 -5.44 -61.18
C MET A 97 3.00 -4.45 -61.48
N ARG A 98 2.56 -3.69 -60.48
CA ARG A 98 1.48 -2.70 -60.62
C ARG A 98 1.84 -1.56 -61.58
N ASN A 99 3.12 -1.18 -61.62
CA ASN A 99 3.65 -0.19 -62.55
C ASN A 99 4.06 -0.78 -63.92
N ASN A 100 3.83 -2.09 -64.14
CA ASN A 100 4.23 -2.81 -65.36
C ASN A 100 5.74 -2.65 -65.67
N THR A 101 6.56 -2.77 -64.65
CA THR A 101 8.03 -2.67 -64.70
C THR A 101 8.66 -3.98 -64.25
N THR A 102 9.88 -4.25 -64.72
CA THR A 102 10.67 -5.40 -64.28
C THR A 102 11.98 -4.88 -63.71
N GLU A 103 12.28 -5.27 -62.47
CA GLU A 103 13.43 -4.77 -61.72
C GLU A 103 14.45 -5.89 -61.51
N SER A 104 15.65 -5.73 -62.06
CA SER A 104 16.69 -6.78 -62.05
C SER A 104 17.17 -7.13 -60.64
N TYR A 105 17.18 -6.17 -59.71
CA TYR A 105 17.60 -6.41 -58.33
C TYR A 105 16.67 -7.36 -57.56
N LEU A 106 15.42 -7.55 -58.01
CA LEU A 106 14.51 -8.52 -57.39
C LEU A 106 15.01 -9.96 -57.55
N ALA A 107 15.74 -10.26 -58.63
CA ALA A 107 16.34 -11.57 -58.85
C ALA A 107 17.46 -11.91 -57.84
N ASN A 108 17.97 -10.90 -57.13
CA ASN A 108 19.03 -11.06 -56.13
C ASN A 108 18.49 -11.47 -54.75
N PHE A 109 17.19 -11.66 -54.57
CA PHE A 109 16.59 -12.17 -53.34
C PHE A 109 16.25 -13.67 -53.45
N THR A 110 16.78 -14.49 -52.53
CA THR A 110 16.60 -15.94 -52.59
C THR A 110 16.66 -16.64 -51.22
N TYR A 111 16.29 -17.93 -51.17
CA TYR A 111 16.38 -18.79 -49.98
C TYR A 111 17.47 -19.86 -50.17
N GLU A 112 18.23 -20.19 -49.12
CA GLU A 112 19.40 -21.09 -49.21
C GLU A 112 19.07 -22.60 -49.26
N THR A 113 18.04 -23.07 -48.55
CA THR A 113 17.74 -24.53 -48.49
C THR A 113 16.27 -24.88 -48.69
N ARG A 114 15.38 -23.89 -48.78
CA ARG A 114 13.96 -24.11 -49.11
C ARG A 114 13.77 -24.01 -50.61
N SER A 115 13.90 -25.14 -51.32
CA SER A 115 13.81 -25.20 -52.78
C SER A 115 12.49 -24.62 -53.30
N SER A 116 11.36 -24.97 -52.68
CA SER A 116 10.03 -24.42 -53.00
C SER A 116 9.97 -22.90 -52.88
N SER A 117 10.35 -22.31 -51.74
CA SER A 117 10.32 -20.85 -51.55
C SER A 117 11.30 -20.13 -52.49
N ARG A 118 12.49 -20.72 -52.73
CA ARG A 118 13.46 -20.22 -53.72
C ARG A 118 12.88 -20.18 -55.13
N GLU A 119 12.34 -21.31 -55.58
CA GLU A 119 11.77 -21.44 -56.93
C GLU A 119 10.56 -20.54 -57.10
N PHE A 120 9.72 -20.40 -56.07
CA PHE A 120 8.60 -19.48 -56.07
C PHE A 120 9.03 -18.02 -56.20
N CYS A 121 9.97 -17.54 -55.37
CA CYS A 121 10.49 -16.18 -55.47
C CYS A 121 11.11 -15.91 -56.86
N LYS A 122 11.90 -16.86 -57.37
CA LYS A 122 12.46 -16.77 -58.73
C LYS A 122 11.36 -16.65 -59.78
N ALA A 123 10.39 -17.55 -59.77
CA ALA A 123 9.27 -17.55 -60.72
C ALA A 123 8.44 -16.25 -60.64
N LEU A 124 8.24 -15.72 -59.43
CA LEU A 124 7.54 -14.46 -59.18
C LEU A 124 8.25 -13.28 -59.88
N SER A 125 9.58 -13.18 -59.72
CA SER A 125 10.38 -12.13 -60.36
C SER A 125 10.45 -12.27 -61.89
N GLU A 126 10.66 -13.49 -62.41
CA GLU A 126 10.80 -13.77 -63.85
C GLU A 126 9.50 -13.59 -64.64
N ASN A 127 8.34 -13.74 -63.98
CA ASN A 127 7.03 -13.66 -64.64
C ASN A 127 6.27 -12.34 -64.35
N THR A 128 6.92 -11.33 -63.76
CA THR A 128 6.29 -10.05 -63.36
C THR A 128 5.43 -9.42 -64.46
N GLN A 129 5.96 -9.27 -65.68
CA GLN A 129 5.24 -8.64 -66.80
C GLN A 129 4.10 -9.51 -67.35
N LYS A 130 4.30 -10.82 -67.46
CA LYS A 130 3.24 -11.77 -67.87
C LYS A 130 2.10 -11.77 -66.86
N PHE A 131 2.44 -11.71 -65.58
CA PHE A 131 1.46 -11.67 -64.50
C PHE A 131 0.66 -10.36 -64.49
N TYR A 132 1.28 -9.21 -64.80
CA TYR A 132 0.54 -7.96 -64.99
C TYR A 132 -0.57 -8.09 -66.03
N GLN A 133 -0.30 -8.74 -67.17
CA GLN A 133 -1.32 -8.98 -68.21
C GLN A 133 -2.47 -9.85 -67.70
N ALA A 134 -2.14 -10.99 -67.06
CA ALA A 134 -3.14 -11.89 -66.47
C ALA A 134 -4.00 -11.20 -65.39
N MET A 135 -3.38 -10.31 -64.59
CA MET A 135 -4.10 -9.52 -63.58
C MET A 135 -5.11 -8.56 -64.21
N GLN A 136 -4.73 -7.87 -65.30
CA GLN A 136 -5.65 -6.96 -65.99
C GLN A 136 -6.83 -7.71 -66.62
N GLU A 137 -6.59 -8.91 -67.16
CA GLU A 137 -7.64 -9.79 -67.68
C GLU A 137 -8.58 -10.28 -66.55
N ALA A 138 -8.03 -10.71 -65.41
CA ALA A 138 -8.82 -11.13 -64.25
C ALA A 138 -9.70 -9.98 -63.71
N LEU A 139 -9.14 -8.78 -63.60
CA LEU A 139 -9.87 -7.59 -63.16
C LEU A 139 -10.99 -7.19 -64.14
N ALA A 140 -10.76 -7.30 -65.45
CA ALA A 140 -11.77 -7.04 -66.47
C ALA A 140 -12.94 -8.03 -66.38
N GLN A 141 -12.67 -9.32 -66.20
CA GLN A 141 -13.69 -10.37 -66.05
C GLN A 141 -14.57 -10.17 -64.79
N ILE A 142 -14.01 -9.62 -63.72
CA ILE A 142 -14.74 -9.33 -62.48
C ILE A 142 -15.65 -8.11 -62.64
N GLN A 143 -15.21 -7.09 -63.38
CA GLN A 143 -16.03 -5.92 -63.70
C GLN A 143 -17.27 -6.30 -64.54
N GLU A 144 -17.14 -7.28 -65.44
CA GLU A 144 -18.28 -7.84 -66.20
C GLU A 144 -19.21 -8.71 -65.34
N LYS A 145 -18.71 -9.37 -64.29
CA LYS A 145 -19.47 -10.29 -63.42
C LYS A 145 -20.10 -9.67 -62.16
N LYS A 146 -20.18 -8.34 -62.03
CA LYS A 146 -20.73 -7.64 -60.83
C LYS A 146 -22.23 -7.92 -60.57
N LYS A 147 -22.54 -9.09 -59.99
CA LYS A 147 -23.79 -9.39 -59.25
C LYS A 147 -23.62 -10.35 -58.06
N SER A 148 -22.41 -10.74 -57.67
CA SER A 148 -22.18 -11.64 -56.53
C SER A 148 -21.23 -11.02 -55.49
N LYS A 149 -21.69 -11.00 -54.23
CA LYS A 149 -21.03 -10.44 -53.05
C LYS A 149 -19.98 -11.41 -52.46
N SER A 150 -18.86 -11.63 -53.13
CA SER A 150 -17.70 -12.26 -52.50
C SER A 150 -16.45 -11.47 -52.85
N ASN A 151 -15.96 -10.69 -51.87
CA ASN A 151 -14.61 -10.12 -51.89
C ASN A 151 -13.62 -11.25 -51.54
N GLU A 152 -13.46 -12.23 -52.43
CA GLU A 152 -12.28 -13.09 -52.36
C GLU A 152 -11.08 -12.29 -52.87
N THR A 153 -9.96 -12.36 -52.16
CA THR A 153 -8.73 -11.64 -52.51
C THR A 153 -8.18 -12.15 -53.84
N ILE A 154 -8.20 -11.28 -54.85
CA ILE A 154 -7.97 -11.62 -56.26
C ILE A 154 -6.50 -11.98 -56.55
N LEU A 155 -5.56 -11.44 -55.78
CA LEU A 155 -4.14 -11.55 -56.11
C LEU A 155 -3.60 -12.97 -55.94
N SER A 156 -3.72 -13.56 -54.75
CA SER A 156 -3.22 -14.92 -54.48
C SER A 156 -3.90 -15.97 -55.35
N THR A 157 -5.20 -15.84 -55.59
CA THR A 157 -5.97 -16.72 -56.49
C THR A 157 -5.47 -16.64 -57.93
N THR A 158 -5.21 -15.43 -58.44
CA THR A 158 -4.66 -15.23 -59.80
C THR A 158 -3.24 -15.78 -59.91
N ILE A 159 -2.41 -15.66 -58.86
CA ILE A 159 -1.06 -16.25 -58.81
C ILE A 159 -1.13 -17.77 -58.92
N LYS A 160 -2.04 -18.40 -58.17
CA LYS A 160 -2.20 -19.86 -58.17
C LYS A 160 -2.70 -20.42 -59.51
N ASP A 161 -3.42 -19.62 -60.28
CA ASP A 161 -3.94 -19.98 -61.61
C ASP A 161 -2.89 -19.83 -62.73
N GLN A 162 -1.68 -19.37 -62.42
CA GLN A 162 -0.63 -19.22 -63.42
C GLN A 162 0.02 -20.55 -63.79
N ALA A 163 0.33 -20.73 -65.08
CA ALA A 163 0.99 -21.95 -65.57
C ALA A 163 2.39 -22.20 -64.96
N TRP A 164 3.04 -21.17 -64.42
CA TRP A 164 4.33 -21.27 -63.74
C TRP A 164 4.19 -21.59 -62.24
N PHE A 165 2.98 -21.56 -61.68
CA PHE A 165 2.74 -21.90 -60.28
C PHE A 165 2.63 -23.41 -60.08
N LEU A 166 3.50 -23.98 -59.26
CA LEU A 166 3.54 -25.43 -59.03
C LEU A 166 2.56 -25.85 -57.91
N PRO A 167 1.70 -26.87 -58.10
CA PRO A 167 0.69 -27.23 -57.11
C PRO A 167 1.22 -27.54 -55.70
N PHE A 168 2.42 -28.11 -55.59
CA PHE A 168 3.01 -28.44 -54.29
C PHE A 168 3.46 -27.20 -53.49
N TRP A 169 3.60 -26.03 -54.15
CA TRP A 169 3.88 -24.77 -53.46
C TRP A 169 2.73 -24.33 -52.54
N GLU A 170 1.50 -24.77 -52.80
CA GLU A 170 0.38 -24.49 -51.90
C GLU A 170 0.54 -25.11 -50.51
N GLN A 171 1.38 -26.14 -50.38
CA GLN A 171 1.63 -26.83 -49.11
C GLN A 171 2.82 -26.24 -48.35
N ASP A 172 3.57 -25.30 -48.94
CA ASP A 172 4.70 -24.64 -48.29
C ASP A 172 4.19 -23.51 -47.36
N PRO A 173 4.41 -23.58 -46.03
CA PRO A 173 3.92 -22.57 -45.09
C PRO A 173 4.46 -21.15 -45.34
N THR A 174 5.66 -21.03 -45.90
CA THR A 174 6.25 -19.74 -46.29
C THR A 174 5.56 -19.17 -47.50
N ILE A 175 5.29 -19.99 -48.53
CA ILE A 175 4.57 -19.53 -49.72
C ILE A 175 3.13 -19.14 -49.37
N GLN A 176 2.43 -19.94 -48.55
CA GLN A 176 1.10 -19.58 -48.03
C GLN A 176 1.11 -18.20 -47.35
N SER A 177 2.13 -17.96 -46.53
CA SER A 177 2.29 -16.69 -45.82
C SER A 177 2.67 -15.54 -46.77
N MET A 178 3.49 -15.78 -47.79
CA MET A 178 3.80 -14.79 -48.83
C MET A 178 2.54 -14.39 -49.60
N LEU A 179 1.72 -15.35 -50.02
CA LEU A 179 0.45 -15.11 -50.72
C LEU A 179 -0.51 -14.28 -49.85
N THR A 180 -0.63 -14.61 -48.57
CA THR A 180 -1.47 -13.86 -47.61
C THR A 180 -0.96 -12.42 -47.39
N MET A 181 0.36 -12.23 -47.33
CA MET A 181 0.96 -10.90 -47.26
C MET A 181 0.69 -10.10 -48.54
N LEU A 182 0.88 -10.71 -49.71
CA LEU A 182 0.59 -10.11 -51.01
C LEU A 182 -0.87 -9.66 -51.11
N ASP A 183 -1.82 -10.48 -50.65
CA ASP A 183 -3.23 -10.10 -50.59
C ASP A 183 -3.48 -8.88 -49.68
N SER A 184 -2.77 -8.79 -48.55
CA SER A 184 -2.87 -7.64 -47.64
C SER A 184 -2.27 -6.37 -48.25
N ILE A 185 -1.12 -6.50 -48.92
CA ILE A 185 -0.50 -5.41 -49.69
C ILE A 185 -1.43 -4.97 -50.81
N HIS A 186 -2.02 -5.89 -51.56
CA HIS A 186 -2.96 -5.59 -52.64
C HIS A 186 -4.20 -4.84 -52.15
N THR A 187 -4.78 -5.30 -51.04
CA THR A 187 -5.95 -4.68 -50.42
C THR A 187 -5.67 -3.24 -49.99
N GLU A 188 -4.50 -2.99 -49.38
CA GLU A 188 -4.13 -1.64 -48.97
C GLU A 188 -3.77 -0.76 -50.18
N ALA A 189 -2.96 -1.27 -51.11
CA ALA A 189 -2.51 -0.56 -52.29
C ALA A 189 -3.67 -0.11 -53.19
N SER A 190 -4.74 -0.91 -53.28
CA SER A 190 -5.93 -0.63 -54.09
C SER A 190 -6.66 0.65 -53.69
N LYS A 191 -6.38 1.21 -52.50
CA LYS A 191 -6.93 2.49 -52.04
C LYS A 191 -6.26 3.72 -52.68
N TYR A 192 -5.09 3.53 -53.30
CA TYR A 192 -4.25 4.60 -53.82
C TYR A 192 -4.08 4.49 -55.34
N SER A 193 -3.87 5.61 -56.03
CA SER A 193 -3.61 5.62 -57.48
C SER A 193 -2.21 5.07 -57.82
N LEU A 194 -2.01 4.69 -59.08
CA LEU A 194 -0.71 4.29 -59.61
C LEU A 194 0.33 5.41 -59.45
N ASP A 195 -0.02 6.64 -59.78
CA ASP A 195 0.86 7.81 -59.68
C ASP A 195 1.33 8.09 -58.24
N THR A 196 0.62 7.58 -57.24
CA THR A 196 0.98 7.72 -55.82
C THR A 196 2.03 6.71 -55.37
N LEU A 197 2.11 5.54 -56.03
CA LEU A 197 2.86 4.38 -55.56
C LEU A 197 3.93 3.97 -56.58
N THR A 198 4.98 4.80 -56.67
CA THR A 198 6.14 4.60 -57.54
C THR A 198 7.25 3.83 -56.83
N LEU A 199 8.15 3.21 -57.61
CA LEU A 199 9.31 2.48 -57.07
C LEU A 199 10.26 3.39 -56.29
N GLU A 200 10.41 4.66 -56.68
CA GLU A 200 11.27 5.65 -56.02
C GLU A 200 10.81 5.93 -54.58
N ARG A 201 9.50 5.87 -54.32
CA ARG A 201 8.95 6.09 -52.97
C ARG A 201 9.34 4.97 -52.00
N LEU A 202 9.69 3.79 -52.51
CA LEU A 202 10.17 2.69 -51.67
C LEU A 202 11.52 2.99 -51.02
N ASP A 203 12.31 3.92 -51.57
CA ASP A 203 13.59 4.36 -51.00
C ASP A 203 13.39 5.07 -49.63
N ARG A 204 12.15 5.46 -49.29
CA ARG A 204 11.76 5.99 -47.97
C ARG A 204 11.65 4.95 -46.87
N LEU A 205 11.65 3.66 -47.22
CA LEU A 205 11.62 2.54 -46.29
C LEU A 205 13.06 2.14 -45.96
N THR A 206 13.62 2.74 -44.91
CA THR A 206 15.04 2.62 -44.60
C THR A 206 15.32 1.65 -43.47
N PHE A 207 16.54 1.12 -43.37
CA PHE A 207 17.03 0.34 -42.25
C PHE A 207 18.54 0.56 -42.06
N SER A 208 19.05 0.22 -40.88
CA SER A 208 20.49 0.27 -40.59
C SER A 208 21.10 -1.11 -40.79
N LEU A 209 21.98 -1.25 -41.78
CA LEU A 209 22.71 -2.49 -42.06
C LEU A 209 23.90 -2.63 -41.10
N ILE A 210 23.93 -3.73 -40.34
CA ILE A 210 25.06 -4.11 -39.49
C ILE A 210 25.66 -5.39 -40.05
N GLU A 211 26.83 -5.24 -40.66
CA GLU A 211 27.66 -6.35 -41.15
C GLU A 211 28.43 -6.95 -39.98
N LEU A 212 28.40 -8.28 -39.87
CA LEU A 212 29.03 -9.04 -38.80
C LEU A 212 30.17 -9.92 -39.35
N ASP A 213 31.23 -10.10 -38.55
CA ASP A 213 32.34 -11.01 -38.86
C ASP A 213 31.89 -12.48 -38.81
N ASP A 214 32.44 -13.30 -39.71
CA ASP A 214 32.04 -14.69 -39.95
C ASP A 214 32.06 -15.62 -38.72
N GLU A 215 32.86 -15.30 -37.68
CA GLU A 215 33.00 -16.12 -36.46
C GLU A 215 31.82 -15.96 -35.46
N LEU A 216 30.98 -14.94 -35.61
CA LEU A 216 29.85 -14.64 -34.71
C LEU A 216 28.49 -15.19 -35.19
N ASP A 217 28.45 -15.80 -36.39
CA ASP A 217 27.25 -16.07 -37.18
C ASP A 217 26.30 -17.10 -36.51
N ASP A 218 26.78 -18.31 -36.19
CA ASP A 218 25.90 -19.41 -35.76
C ASP A 218 25.45 -19.33 -34.29
N GLU A 219 26.32 -18.92 -33.38
CA GLU A 219 25.97 -18.78 -31.96
C GLU A 219 24.99 -17.63 -31.72
N LEU A 220 25.21 -16.50 -32.40
CA LEU A 220 24.33 -15.34 -32.32
C LEU A 220 22.98 -15.65 -32.99
N TYR A 221 23.00 -16.34 -34.14
CA TYR A 221 21.79 -16.83 -34.79
C TYR A 221 20.94 -17.68 -33.84
N ILE A 222 21.54 -18.69 -33.18
CA ILE A 222 20.83 -19.59 -32.27
C ILE A 222 20.25 -18.81 -31.08
N LYS A 223 21.02 -17.87 -30.51
CA LYS A 223 20.57 -17.01 -29.40
C LYS A 223 19.45 -16.04 -29.81
N MET A 224 19.49 -15.49 -31.04
CA MET A 224 18.47 -14.58 -31.56
C MET A 224 17.20 -15.31 -32.02
N ASN A 225 17.33 -16.48 -32.65
CA ASN A 225 16.21 -17.22 -33.26
C ASN A 225 15.59 -18.30 -32.36
N ALA A 226 16.16 -18.59 -31.19
CA ALA A 226 15.44 -19.25 -30.10
C ALA A 226 14.13 -18.51 -29.75
N ARG A 227 14.03 -17.20 -30.06
CA ARG A 227 12.88 -16.32 -29.79
C ARG A 227 11.76 -16.26 -30.83
N GLY A 228 11.86 -16.86 -32.03
CA GLY A 228 10.90 -16.66 -33.14
C GLY A 228 9.45 -17.18 -32.93
N THR A 229 9.01 -17.31 -31.69
CA THR A 229 7.61 -17.15 -31.31
C THR A 229 7.18 -15.73 -31.76
N PRO A 230 5.92 -15.52 -32.17
CA PRO A 230 5.40 -14.15 -32.32
C PRO A 230 5.81 -13.34 -31.09
N LEU A 231 6.24 -12.08 -31.28
CA LEU A 231 6.59 -11.22 -30.14
C LEU A 231 5.46 -11.36 -29.13
N ASN A 232 5.79 -11.78 -27.93
CA ASN A 232 4.76 -11.97 -26.93
C ASN A 232 4.22 -10.60 -26.50
N GLU A 233 3.13 -10.58 -25.73
CA GLU A 233 2.49 -9.33 -25.30
C GLU A 233 3.50 -8.37 -24.64
N TRP A 234 4.44 -8.94 -23.87
CA TRP A 234 5.53 -8.23 -23.23
C TRP A 234 6.51 -7.59 -24.23
N GLU A 235 7.00 -8.33 -25.21
CA GLU A 235 7.98 -7.80 -26.17
C GLU A 235 7.38 -6.69 -27.04
N ASN A 236 6.11 -6.80 -27.43
CA ASN A 236 5.40 -5.72 -28.13
C ASN A 236 5.22 -4.49 -27.24
N PHE A 237 4.81 -4.70 -25.98
CA PHE A 237 4.69 -3.62 -25.01
C PHE A 237 6.04 -2.93 -24.77
N LYS A 238 7.11 -3.70 -24.58
CA LYS A 238 8.45 -3.20 -24.29
C LYS A 238 8.93 -2.28 -25.40
N ALA A 239 8.84 -2.72 -26.65
CA ALA A 239 9.25 -1.92 -27.81
C ALA A 239 8.46 -0.59 -27.88
N ALA A 240 7.15 -0.62 -27.61
CA ALA A 240 6.33 0.59 -27.57
C ALA A 240 6.69 1.51 -26.39
N PHE A 241 6.97 0.93 -25.22
CA PHE A 241 7.32 1.68 -24.01
C PHE A 241 8.71 2.32 -24.13
N GLU A 242 9.71 1.63 -24.67
CA GLU A 242 11.05 2.18 -24.91
C GLU A 242 11.01 3.34 -25.91
N GLY A 243 10.21 3.23 -26.97
CA GLY A 243 9.96 4.32 -27.93
C GLY A 243 9.32 5.53 -27.25
N PHE A 244 8.28 5.30 -26.43
CA PHE A 244 7.63 6.35 -25.63
C PHE A 244 8.61 7.06 -24.68
N LEU A 245 9.44 6.31 -23.96
CA LEU A 245 10.41 6.89 -23.03
C LEU A 245 11.42 7.78 -23.77
N GLY A 246 11.88 7.35 -24.95
CA GLY A 246 12.80 8.12 -25.77
C GLY A 246 12.20 9.41 -26.32
N GLU A 247 10.93 9.38 -26.74
CA GLU A 247 10.24 10.56 -27.25
C GLU A 247 9.86 11.54 -26.11
N LYS A 248 9.38 11.03 -24.97
CA LYS A 248 8.91 11.86 -23.84
C LYS A 248 10.03 12.44 -22.97
N PHE A 249 11.06 11.64 -22.70
CA PHE A 249 12.15 12.02 -21.80
C PHE A 249 13.48 12.23 -22.56
N GLY A 250 13.43 12.27 -23.90
CA GLY A 250 14.59 12.58 -24.75
C GLY A 250 15.15 13.96 -24.45
N GLY A 251 16.49 14.05 -24.31
CA GLY A 251 17.20 15.27 -23.90
C GLY A 251 17.97 15.08 -22.59
N GLU A 252 17.78 15.97 -21.61
CA GLU A 252 18.49 16.01 -20.31
C GLU A 252 18.40 14.71 -19.47
N LEU A 253 17.54 13.76 -19.84
CA LEU A 253 17.31 12.50 -19.13
C LEU A 253 17.57 11.25 -19.99
N LYS A 254 18.30 11.37 -21.10
CA LYS A 254 18.65 10.25 -21.99
C LYS A 254 19.35 9.11 -21.25
N ASP A 255 20.24 9.43 -20.31
CA ASP A 255 20.92 8.43 -19.48
C ASP A 255 19.95 7.59 -18.65
N LYS A 256 18.85 8.19 -18.15
CA LYS A 256 17.81 7.46 -17.41
C LYS A 256 16.99 6.56 -18.31
N GLN A 257 16.74 6.95 -19.57
CA GLN A 257 16.05 6.10 -20.53
C GLN A 257 16.89 4.84 -20.80
N GLU A 258 18.17 5.00 -21.12
CA GLU A 258 19.08 3.88 -21.38
C GLU A 258 19.23 2.99 -20.14
N GLU A 259 19.32 3.58 -18.94
CA GLU A 259 19.33 2.84 -17.67
C GLU A 259 18.07 1.98 -17.50
N ILE A 260 16.88 2.53 -17.78
CA ILE A 260 15.60 1.80 -17.65
C ILE A 260 15.51 0.66 -18.66
N SER A 261 15.86 0.90 -19.92
CA SER A 261 15.93 -0.15 -20.95
C SER A 261 16.87 -1.29 -20.54
N GLN A 262 18.05 -0.96 -20.00
CA GLN A 262 18.99 -1.96 -19.49
C GLN A 262 18.44 -2.71 -18.27
N LYS A 263 17.77 -2.02 -17.34
CA LYS A 263 17.18 -2.64 -16.14
C LYS A 263 16.02 -3.57 -16.49
N LEU A 264 15.18 -3.20 -17.47
CA LEU A 264 14.07 -4.02 -17.98
C LEU A 264 14.55 -5.38 -18.48
N ASP A 265 15.60 -5.39 -19.32
CA ASP A 265 16.13 -6.63 -19.91
C ASP A 265 16.99 -7.47 -18.95
N ASN A 266 17.58 -6.83 -17.94
CA ASN A 266 18.53 -7.49 -17.04
C ASN A 266 17.98 -7.61 -15.63
N LYS A 267 18.19 -6.57 -14.80
CA LYS A 267 17.97 -6.62 -13.35
C LYS A 267 16.54 -7.02 -13.01
N TRP A 268 15.55 -6.38 -13.61
CA TRP A 268 14.13 -6.57 -13.26
C TRP A 268 13.61 -7.91 -13.75
N LEU A 269 13.90 -8.28 -15.00
CA LEU A 269 13.57 -9.60 -15.54
C LEU A 269 14.20 -10.72 -14.70
N LYS A 270 15.47 -10.59 -14.30
CA LYS A 270 16.16 -11.58 -13.46
C LYS A 270 15.53 -11.70 -12.07
N THR A 271 15.13 -10.58 -11.45
CA THR A 271 14.46 -10.58 -10.15
C THR A 271 13.13 -11.35 -10.21
N LEU A 272 12.31 -11.08 -11.23
CA LEU A 272 11.03 -11.75 -11.39
C LEU A 272 11.16 -13.21 -11.82
N PHE A 273 12.14 -13.53 -12.67
CA PHE A 273 12.49 -14.90 -13.01
C PHE A 273 12.83 -15.72 -11.76
N ASN A 274 13.66 -15.18 -10.86
CA ASN A 274 13.99 -15.84 -9.60
C ASN A 274 12.75 -16.01 -8.69
N TYR A 275 11.87 -15.01 -8.66
CA TYR A 275 10.61 -15.10 -7.93
C TYR A 275 9.71 -16.22 -8.46
N VAL A 276 9.56 -16.34 -9.79
CA VAL A 276 8.80 -17.41 -10.44
C VAL A 276 9.41 -18.77 -10.14
N LYS A 277 10.74 -18.91 -10.28
CA LYS A 277 11.44 -20.17 -10.01
C LYS A 277 11.23 -20.64 -8.56
N TYR A 278 11.20 -19.72 -7.60
CA TYR A 278 10.94 -20.04 -6.19
C TYR A 278 9.52 -20.56 -5.93
N GLN A 279 8.55 -20.27 -6.83
CA GLN A 279 7.17 -20.75 -6.73
C GLN A 279 6.97 -22.17 -7.29
N GLY A 280 8.03 -22.87 -7.72
CA GLY A 280 7.99 -24.29 -8.06
C GLY A 280 7.85 -24.63 -9.54
N GLU A 281 8.11 -23.69 -10.46
CA GLU A 281 8.19 -24.01 -11.89
C GLU A 281 9.58 -24.54 -12.28
N GLU A 282 9.64 -25.73 -12.90
CA GLU A 282 10.89 -26.43 -13.21
C GLU A 282 11.47 -26.09 -14.59
N LYS A 283 10.67 -25.55 -15.51
CA LYS A 283 11.10 -25.29 -16.89
C LYS A 283 11.49 -23.83 -17.10
N GLN A 284 12.73 -23.63 -17.54
CA GLN A 284 13.34 -22.30 -17.72
C GLN A 284 12.57 -21.39 -18.70
N MET A 285 12.00 -21.92 -19.79
CA MET A 285 11.28 -21.10 -20.79
C MET A 285 9.93 -20.61 -20.26
N GLU A 286 9.17 -21.45 -19.54
CA GLU A 286 7.89 -21.10 -18.92
C GLU A 286 8.09 -20.04 -17.82
N CYS A 287 9.19 -20.13 -17.06
CA CYS A 287 9.56 -19.13 -16.05
C CYS A 287 9.83 -17.74 -16.65
N ILE A 288 10.42 -17.65 -17.83
CA ILE A 288 10.71 -16.36 -18.50
C ILE A 288 9.41 -15.70 -18.96
N GLU A 289 8.54 -16.44 -19.66
CA GLU A 289 7.26 -15.93 -20.15
C GLU A 289 6.35 -15.48 -18.99
N LEU A 290 6.37 -16.23 -17.89
CA LEU A 290 5.62 -15.88 -16.69
C LEU A 290 6.20 -14.64 -16.00
N ALA A 291 7.53 -14.51 -15.89
CA ALA A 291 8.18 -13.32 -15.36
C ALA A 291 7.90 -12.07 -16.20
N GLN A 292 7.87 -12.20 -17.52
CA GLN A 292 7.50 -11.14 -18.46
C GLN A 292 6.02 -10.72 -18.29
N SER A 293 5.13 -11.68 -18.11
CA SER A 293 3.72 -11.43 -17.81
C SER A 293 3.55 -10.67 -16.47
N TYR A 294 4.32 -11.06 -15.46
CA TYR A 294 4.33 -10.37 -14.15
C TYR A 294 4.83 -8.93 -14.28
N MET A 295 5.86 -8.66 -15.09
CA MET A 295 6.29 -7.28 -15.36
C MET A 295 5.16 -6.46 -15.96
N LEU A 296 4.48 -6.99 -16.97
CA LEU A 296 3.38 -6.30 -17.63
C LEU A 296 2.24 -5.98 -16.66
N ASN A 297 1.92 -6.90 -15.74
CA ASN A 297 0.87 -6.70 -14.74
C ASN A 297 1.21 -5.62 -13.72
N ILE A 298 2.47 -5.57 -13.26
CA ILE A 298 2.94 -4.49 -12.38
C ILE A 298 2.78 -3.14 -13.08
N ILE A 299 3.16 -3.07 -14.36
CA ILE A 299 3.03 -1.84 -15.14
C ILE A 299 1.56 -1.46 -15.32
N LYS A 300 0.70 -2.40 -15.70
CA LYS A 300 -0.75 -2.20 -15.83
C LYS A 300 -1.34 -1.61 -14.56
N TYR A 301 -1.04 -2.23 -13.41
CA TYR A 301 -1.46 -1.77 -12.10
C TYR A 301 -0.99 -0.34 -11.80
N LEU A 302 0.30 -0.05 -12.00
CA LEU A 302 0.84 1.27 -11.72
C LEU A 302 0.26 2.34 -12.65
N CYS A 303 0.10 2.06 -13.94
CA CYS A 303 -0.53 2.95 -14.90
C CYS A 303 -1.95 3.32 -14.45
N GLU A 304 -2.73 2.33 -14.02
CA GLU A 304 -4.09 2.53 -13.55
C GLU A 304 -4.14 3.43 -12.30
N MET A 305 -3.32 3.13 -11.29
CA MET A 305 -3.27 3.93 -10.06
C MET A 305 -2.81 5.37 -10.32
N LEU A 306 -1.82 5.55 -11.20
CA LEU A 306 -1.32 6.86 -11.59
C LEU A 306 -2.34 7.65 -12.44
N TYR A 307 -3.09 6.96 -13.30
CA TYR A 307 -4.17 7.57 -14.07
C TYR A 307 -5.22 8.19 -13.15
N TYR A 308 -5.72 7.41 -12.19
CA TYR A 308 -6.71 7.89 -11.22
C TYR A 308 -6.13 8.96 -10.28
N LYS A 309 -4.84 8.88 -9.91
CA LYS A 309 -4.14 9.94 -9.16
C LYS A 309 -4.15 11.26 -9.93
N ALA A 310 -3.89 11.22 -11.24
CA ALA A 310 -3.82 12.41 -12.08
C ALA A 310 -5.21 13.00 -12.39
N ASN A 311 -6.27 12.20 -12.28
CA ASN A 311 -7.63 12.58 -12.69
C ASN A 311 -8.65 12.35 -11.57
N GLU A 312 -8.47 13.02 -10.44
CA GLU A 312 -9.30 12.88 -9.23
C GLU A 312 -10.81 13.04 -9.49
N ASN A 313 -11.19 13.92 -10.42
CA ASN A 313 -12.59 14.25 -10.72
C ASN A 313 -13.18 13.43 -11.88
N GLU A 314 -12.40 12.55 -12.50
CA GLU A 314 -12.81 11.84 -13.71
C GLU A 314 -13.50 10.52 -13.34
N LYS A 315 -14.73 10.35 -13.83
CA LYS A 315 -15.58 9.18 -13.52
C LYS A 315 -15.37 7.99 -14.45
N SER A 316 -14.46 8.11 -15.41
CA SER A 316 -14.17 7.08 -16.39
C SER A 316 -13.30 5.98 -15.79
N SER A 317 -13.60 4.73 -16.11
CA SER A 317 -12.71 3.62 -15.77
C SER A 317 -11.49 3.56 -16.70
N PHE A 318 -10.35 3.18 -16.13
CA PHE A 318 -9.14 2.89 -16.88
C PHE A 318 -9.32 1.62 -17.72
N ASP A 319 -8.99 1.68 -19.01
CA ASP A 319 -9.00 0.52 -19.92
C ASP A 319 -7.61 0.37 -20.55
N TRP A 320 -6.86 -0.65 -20.13
CA TRP A 320 -5.52 -0.94 -20.65
C TRP A 320 -5.52 -1.13 -22.16
N ASP A 321 -6.58 -1.74 -22.72
CA ASP A 321 -6.67 -2.01 -24.15
C ASP A 321 -6.82 -0.71 -24.99
N ARG A 322 -7.09 0.42 -24.33
CA ARG A 322 -7.19 1.77 -24.93
C ARG A 322 -6.00 2.68 -24.59
N VAL A 323 -4.96 2.14 -23.97
CA VAL A 323 -3.73 2.89 -23.68
C VAL A 323 -2.90 3.01 -24.95
N HIS A 324 -2.46 4.23 -25.25
CA HIS A 324 -1.57 4.50 -26.38
C HIS A 324 -0.29 5.20 -25.92
N PHE A 325 0.82 4.84 -26.57
CA PHE A 325 2.18 5.30 -26.25
C PHE A 325 2.57 6.60 -26.99
N GLY A 326 1.65 7.21 -27.73
CA GLY A 326 1.88 8.46 -28.47
C GLY A 326 1.20 9.69 -27.85
N HIS A 327 1.59 10.87 -28.33
CA HIS A 327 0.92 12.14 -28.02
C HIS A 327 -0.56 12.07 -28.43
N PHE A 328 -1.46 12.36 -27.50
CA PHE A 328 -2.90 12.37 -27.77
C PHE A 328 -3.35 13.77 -28.14
N ASP A 329 -3.89 13.93 -29.35
CA ASP A 329 -4.34 15.20 -29.89
C ASP A 329 -5.84 15.41 -29.59
N GLU A 330 -6.15 16.31 -28.65
CA GLU A 330 -7.54 16.60 -28.20
C GLU A 330 -8.48 16.98 -29.36
N LYS A 331 -7.95 17.46 -30.49
CA LYS A 331 -8.76 17.86 -31.66
C LYS A 331 -9.50 16.70 -32.34
N LEU A 332 -9.07 15.45 -32.15
CA LEU A 332 -9.70 14.25 -32.75
C LEU A 332 -11.07 13.90 -32.15
N GLU A 333 -11.47 14.50 -31.02
CA GLU A 333 -12.84 14.35 -30.47
C GLU A 333 -13.90 15.16 -31.23
N SER A 334 -13.49 16.20 -31.99
CA SER A 334 -14.44 17.14 -32.61
C SER A 334 -15.01 16.69 -33.96
N SER A 335 -14.48 15.61 -34.56
CA SER A 335 -15.04 15.06 -35.80
C SER A 335 -16.18 14.08 -35.51
N SER A 336 -17.41 14.53 -35.79
CA SER A 336 -18.70 13.87 -35.58
C SER A 336 -18.75 12.35 -35.77
N PRO A 337 -19.48 11.60 -34.92
CA PRO A 337 -19.62 10.16 -35.02
C PRO A 337 -20.56 9.77 -36.18
N THR A 338 -20.03 9.13 -37.22
CA THR A 338 -20.86 8.44 -38.21
C THR A 338 -21.53 7.24 -37.56
N LYS A 339 -22.87 7.26 -37.54
CA LYS A 339 -23.78 6.21 -37.07
C LYS A 339 -23.51 4.86 -37.72
N LYS A 340 -22.60 4.03 -37.17
CA LYS A 340 -22.61 2.55 -37.22
C LYS A 340 -21.43 1.84 -36.51
N GLY A 341 -20.63 2.52 -35.68
CA GLY A 341 -19.68 1.88 -34.76
C GLY A 341 -20.08 2.14 -33.31
N SER A 342 -20.62 1.14 -32.62
CA SER A 342 -21.11 1.26 -31.25
C SER A 342 -19.95 1.18 -30.22
N TYR A 343 -20.00 2.05 -29.20
CA TYR A 343 -19.25 2.01 -27.92
C TYR A 343 -17.70 2.03 -27.91
N ALA A 344 -17.00 2.05 -29.05
CA ALA A 344 -15.53 1.90 -29.08
C ALA A 344 -14.71 3.21 -29.05
N THR A 345 -15.32 4.40 -29.18
CA THR A 345 -14.60 5.68 -29.40
C THR A 345 -14.83 6.75 -28.32
N GLN A 346 -14.94 6.37 -27.05
CA GLN A 346 -15.11 7.34 -25.96
C GLN A 346 -13.94 7.20 -24.98
N ASN A 347 -12.85 7.95 -25.19
CA ASN A 347 -11.67 8.06 -24.31
C ASN A 347 -10.58 7.01 -24.57
N ALA A 348 -9.57 7.40 -25.35
CA ALA A 348 -8.28 6.71 -25.37
C ALA A 348 -7.35 7.39 -24.36
N HIS A 349 -6.52 6.62 -23.65
CA HIS A 349 -5.68 7.16 -22.58
C HIS A 349 -4.24 7.28 -23.06
N SER A 350 -3.67 8.48 -22.98
CA SER A 350 -2.28 8.70 -23.37
C SER A 350 -1.32 8.41 -22.24
N MET A 351 -0.30 7.59 -22.50
CA MET A 351 0.85 7.45 -21.60
C MET A 351 1.57 8.78 -21.36
N TYR A 352 1.48 9.73 -22.31
CA TYR A 352 1.99 11.09 -22.11
C TYR A 352 1.28 11.85 -20.99
N LYS A 353 0.02 11.55 -20.68
CA LYS A 353 -0.68 12.17 -19.56
C LYS A 353 -0.42 11.41 -18.25
N ILE A 354 -0.30 10.09 -18.32
CA ILE A 354 -0.18 9.21 -17.14
C ILE A 354 1.24 9.22 -16.54
N PHE A 355 2.27 9.19 -17.39
CA PHE A 355 3.66 8.95 -16.96
C PHE A 355 4.50 10.23 -16.89
N ASP A 356 4.39 11.01 -15.83
CA ASP A 356 5.36 12.08 -15.54
C ASP A 356 6.67 11.56 -14.90
N LYS A 357 7.56 12.47 -14.48
CA LYS A 357 8.82 12.10 -13.83
C LYS A 357 8.59 11.37 -12.50
N GLU A 358 7.57 11.74 -11.73
CA GLU A 358 7.25 11.10 -10.45
C GLU A 358 6.75 9.66 -10.67
N ALA A 359 5.87 9.47 -11.66
CA ALA A 359 5.38 8.17 -12.09
C ALA A 359 6.53 7.23 -12.52
N LEU A 360 7.48 7.75 -13.30
CA LEU A 360 8.65 6.98 -13.74
C LEU A 360 9.52 6.56 -12.55
N GLU A 361 9.72 7.44 -11.57
CA GLU A 361 10.45 7.09 -10.35
C GLU A 361 9.72 6.06 -9.49
N ILE A 362 8.38 6.09 -9.44
CA ILE A 362 7.59 5.07 -8.74
C ILE A 362 7.77 3.71 -9.43
N LEU A 363 7.71 3.68 -10.76
CA LEU A 363 7.95 2.47 -11.54
C LEU A 363 9.32 1.86 -11.24
N ILE A 364 10.38 2.69 -11.32
CA ILE A 364 11.75 2.27 -11.00
C ILE A 364 11.84 1.74 -9.56
N TYR A 365 11.26 2.48 -8.61
CA TYR A 365 11.28 2.10 -7.19
C TYR A 365 10.64 0.72 -6.96
N VAL A 366 9.48 0.46 -7.56
CA VAL A 366 8.76 -0.82 -7.40
C VAL A 366 9.59 -1.99 -7.90
N PHE A 367 10.22 -1.87 -9.06
CA PHE A 367 11.04 -2.95 -9.60
C PHE A 367 12.38 -3.10 -8.89
N ASP A 368 13.03 -1.99 -8.50
CA ASP A 368 14.31 -2.04 -7.79
C ASP A 368 14.17 -2.59 -6.36
N ASN A 369 13.01 -2.42 -5.73
CA ASN A 369 12.72 -2.86 -4.35
C ASN A 369 11.64 -3.96 -4.30
N PHE A 370 11.47 -4.73 -5.38
CA PHE A 370 10.41 -5.72 -5.53
C PHE A 370 10.30 -6.71 -4.36
N GLY A 371 11.43 -7.29 -3.94
CA GLY A 371 11.47 -8.22 -2.80
C GLY A 371 11.17 -7.53 -1.47
N GLU A 372 11.66 -6.31 -1.27
CA GLU A 372 11.46 -5.55 -0.04
C GLU A 372 9.99 -5.16 0.14
N ILE A 373 9.31 -4.74 -0.93
CA ILE A 373 7.89 -4.39 -0.89
C ILE A 373 7.05 -5.60 -0.50
N LYS A 374 7.34 -6.77 -1.08
CA LYS A 374 6.69 -8.04 -0.74
C LYS A 374 6.87 -8.39 0.73
N ASP A 375 8.11 -8.35 1.21
CA ASP A 375 8.43 -8.72 2.59
C ASP A 375 7.86 -7.71 3.59
N GLU A 376 7.84 -6.42 3.24
CA GLU A 376 7.26 -5.39 4.09
C GLU A 376 5.74 -5.47 4.15
N ALA A 377 5.07 -5.77 3.02
CA ALA A 377 3.64 -6.07 3.00
C ALA A 377 3.29 -7.23 3.94
N GLU A 378 4.11 -8.28 3.94
CA GLU A 378 3.94 -9.43 4.84
C GLU A 378 4.14 -9.06 6.30
N LYS A 379 5.20 -8.31 6.63
CA LYS A 379 5.46 -7.88 8.01
C LYS A 379 4.31 -7.03 8.56
N ILE A 380 3.82 -6.07 7.77
CA ILE A 380 2.72 -5.19 8.17
C ILE A 380 1.43 -6.00 8.34
N PHE A 381 1.19 -6.96 7.44
CA PHE A 381 0.06 -7.90 7.57
C PHE A 381 0.14 -8.69 8.89
N ILE A 382 1.30 -9.26 9.23
CA ILE A 382 1.51 -9.99 10.48
C ILE A 382 1.31 -9.08 11.71
N ASN A 383 1.81 -7.85 11.69
CA ASN A 383 1.62 -6.89 12.78
C ASN A 383 0.14 -6.56 13.03
N PHE A 384 -0.65 -6.42 11.97
CA PHE A 384 -2.09 -6.21 12.11
C PHE A 384 -2.83 -7.44 12.64
N THR A 385 -2.40 -8.65 12.30
CA THR A 385 -3.06 -9.90 12.75
C THR A 385 -2.70 -10.33 14.18
N THR A 386 -1.59 -9.86 14.72
CA THR A 386 -1.06 -10.24 16.06
C THR A 386 -1.46 -9.30 17.20
N THR A 387 -2.10 -8.15 16.91
CA THR A 387 -2.59 -7.23 17.95
C THR A 387 -3.83 -7.81 18.66
N ILE A 388 -3.71 -8.10 19.96
CA ILE A 388 -4.65 -8.93 20.74
C ILE A 388 -5.97 -8.19 21.01
N GLY A 389 -7.12 -8.73 20.55
CA GLY A 389 -8.46 -8.27 20.98
C GLY A 389 -9.58 -8.45 19.96
N GLU A 390 -9.25 -8.66 18.69
CA GLU A 390 -10.21 -8.91 17.62
C GLU A 390 -10.48 -10.41 17.48
N SER A 391 -11.71 -10.86 17.19
CA SER A 391 -12.01 -12.30 17.03
C SER A 391 -11.28 -12.85 15.81
N VAL A 392 -11.07 -14.17 15.66
CA VAL A 392 -10.45 -14.72 14.41
C VAL A 392 -11.26 -14.33 13.15
N GLY A 393 -12.55 -13.97 13.30
CA GLY A 393 -13.38 -13.38 12.26
C GLY A 393 -13.04 -11.91 11.93
N ASP A 394 -12.52 -11.14 12.89
CA ASP A 394 -12.02 -9.76 12.72
C ASP A 394 -10.53 -9.74 12.32
N LYS A 395 -9.76 -10.78 12.67
CA LYS A 395 -8.32 -10.96 12.39
C LYS A 395 -7.98 -11.26 10.92
N VAL A 396 -8.97 -11.51 10.06
CA VAL A 396 -8.78 -11.82 8.62
C VAL A 396 -9.48 -10.75 7.74
N CYS A 397 -9.95 -9.65 8.32
CA CYS A 397 -10.77 -8.65 7.64
C CYS A 397 -10.01 -7.54 6.89
N ILE A 398 -8.87 -7.85 6.25
CA ILE A 398 -8.43 -7.03 5.10
C ILE A 398 -9.16 -7.51 3.84
N PHE A 399 -9.55 -8.79 3.79
CA PHE A 399 -10.08 -9.46 2.61
C PHE A 399 -11.44 -10.08 2.98
N ASP A 400 -12.49 -9.69 2.26
CA ASP A 400 -13.88 -9.74 2.74
C ASP A 400 -14.38 -11.19 2.83
N LYS A 401 -14.78 -11.63 4.04
CA LYS A 401 -15.55 -12.86 4.28
C LYS A 401 -17.04 -12.55 4.16
N LYS A 402 -17.54 -12.33 2.96
CA LYS A 402 -18.99 -12.31 2.69
C LYS A 402 -19.37 -13.04 1.41
N ASP A 403 -18.96 -14.30 1.28
CA ASP A 403 -19.87 -15.39 0.89
C ASP A 403 -19.08 -16.70 0.81
N THR A 404 -19.48 -17.68 1.63
CA THR A 404 -18.78 -18.97 1.85
C THR A 404 -18.91 -19.96 0.68
N LYS A 405 -18.63 -19.55 -0.57
CA LYS A 405 -18.67 -20.45 -1.74
C LYS A 405 -17.57 -20.30 -2.80
N ASN A 406 -16.66 -19.31 -2.78
CA ASN A 406 -15.61 -19.15 -3.81
C ASN A 406 -14.18 -19.06 -3.22
N SER A 407 -13.23 -19.76 -3.84
CA SER A 407 -11.89 -20.12 -3.32
C SER A 407 -10.73 -19.13 -3.59
N ASN A 408 -10.99 -17.83 -3.77
CA ASN A 408 -10.00 -16.86 -4.29
C ASN A 408 -9.60 -15.72 -3.31
N GLU A 409 -9.80 -15.89 -2.00
CA GLU A 409 -9.48 -14.88 -0.98
C GLU A 409 -7.97 -14.72 -0.74
N ILE A 410 -7.50 -13.48 -0.52
CA ILE A 410 -6.13 -13.14 -0.12
C ILE A 410 -6.04 -13.25 1.41
N THR A 411 -5.02 -13.92 1.93
CA THR A 411 -4.87 -14.23 3.36
C THR A 411 -3.51 -13.87 3.95
N SER A 412 -2.62 -13.28 3.14
CA SER A 412 -1.30 -12.78 3.58
C SER A 412 -0.83 -11.59 2.74
N GLY A 413 0.16 -10.84 3.23
CA GLY A 413 0.80 -9.76 2.48
C GLY A 413 1.56 -10.27 1.26
N LYS A 414 2.14 -11.47 1.35
CA LYS A 414 2.73 -12.17 0.19
C LYS A 414 1.68 -12.51 -0.87
N GLU A 415 0.49 -12.93 -0.46
CA GLU A 415 -0.61 -13.21 -1.39
C GLU A 415 -1.18 -11.95 -2.03
N LEU A 416 -1.23 -10.84 -1.30
CA LEU A 416 -1.59 -9.52 -1.83
C LEU A 416 -0.63 -9.10 -2.95
N PHE A 417 0.67 -9.21 -2.67
CA PHE A 417 1.70 -8.89 -3.64
C PHE A 417 1.71 -9.89 -4.81
N ALA A 418 1.44 -11.17 -4.55
CA ALA A 418 1.26 -12.17 -5.58
C ALA A 418 0.06 -11.84 -6.49
N ALA A 419 -1.06 -11.37 -5.93
CA ALA A 419 -2.24 -10.99 -6.71
C ALA A 419 -1.94 -9.80 -7.64
N MET A 420 -1.11 -8.84 -7.24
CA MET A 420 -0.65 -7.76 -8.13
C MET A 420 0.09 -8.29 -9.38
N VAL A 421 0.92 -9.32 -9.21
CA VAL A 421 1.74 -9.84 -10.32
C VAL A 421 1.07 -10.97 -11.11
N GLN A 422 0.21 -11.77 -10.47
CA GLN A 422 -0.40 -12.98 -11.05
C GLN A 422 -1.69 -12.73 -11.82
N ASP A 423 -2.26 -11.53 -11.78
CA ASP A 423 -3.55 -11.20 -12.42
C ASP A 423 -3.47 -11.33 -13.95
N THR A 424 -3.60 -12.55 -14.45
CA THR A 424 -3.48 -12.90 -15.87
C THR A 424 -4.73 -13.61 -16.34
N ARG A 425 -5.28 -13.14 -17.47
CA ARG A 425 -6.30 -13.82 -18.28
C ARG A 425 -5.81 -15.15 -18.90
N LEU A 426 -4.65 -15.69 -18.50
CA LEU A 426 -3.93 -16.73 -19.27
C LEU A 426 -3.69 -18.08 -18.57
N SER A 427 -4.09 -18.29 -17.31
CA SER A 427 -4.07 -19.65 -16.76
C SER A 427 -5.44 -20.31 -16.88
N ASN A 428 -5.53 -21.37 -17.69
CA ASN A 428 -6.59 -22.38 -17.65
C ASN A 428 -6.63 -23.18 -16.31
N LYS A 429 -6.12 -22.60 -15.21
CA LYS A 429 -6.16 -23.17 -13.86
C LYS A 429 -7.12 -22.33 -13.03
N GLU A 430 -8.06 -23.01 -12.38
CA GLU A 430 -9.19 -22.47 -11.58
C GLU A 430 -8.79 -21.66 -10.32
N GLN A 431 -7.59 -21.07 -10.24
CA GLN A 431 -7.02 -20.47 -9.02
C GLN A 431 -6.34 -19.11 -9.24
N THR A 432 -6.71 -18.30 -10.24
CA THR A 432 -6.21 -16.93 -10.35
C THR A 432 -6.91 -16.00 -9.36
N ARG A 433 -6.15 -15.58 -8.34
CA ARG A 433 -6.57 -14.60 -7.33
C ARG A 433 -6.54 -13.19 -7.95
N LYS A 434 -7.65 -12.44 -7.86
CA LYS A 434 -7.80 -11.11 -8.47
C LYS A 434 -7.57 -10.02 -7.44
N LEU A 435 -6.88 -8.94 -7.83
CA LEU A 435 -6.69 -7.78 -6.97
C LEU A 435 -8.00 -6.97 -6.88
N SER A 436 -8.53 -6.78 -5.66
CA SER A 436 -9.70 -5.92 -5.46
C SER A 436 -9.32 -4.44 -5.39
N ARG A 437 -10.29 -3.54 -5.50
CA ARG A 437 -10.07 -2.08 -5.49
C ARG A 437 -9.42 -1.58 -4.21
N LYS A 438 -9.90 -2.05 -3.06
CA LYS A 438 -9.31 -1.74 -1.74
C LYS A 438 -7.87 -2.24 -1.63
N ASP A 439 -7.57 -3.41 -2.20
CA ASP A 439 -6.27 -4.05 -2.12
C ASP A 439 -5.25 -3.28 -2.97
N ALA A 440 -5.69 -2.82 -4.14
CA ALA A 440 -4.94 -1.94 -5.02
C ALA A 440 -4.62 -0.59 -4.37
N LEU A 441 -5.60 0.05 -3.73
CA LEU A 441 -5.42 1.31 -2.99
C LEU A 441 -4.41 1.15 -1.84
N TYR A 442 -4.57 0.09 -1.06
CA TYR A 442 -3.67 -0.22 0.05
C TYR A 442 -2.23 -0.44 -0.43
N LEU A 443 -2.05 -1.28 -1.46
CA LEU A 443 -0.74 -1.56 -2.03
C LEU A 443 -0.08 -0.31 -2.61
N PHE A 444 -0.86 0.59 -3.22
CA PHE A 444 -0.36 1.83 -3.78
C PHE A 444 0.10 2.80 -2.69
N ALA A 445 -0.66 2.88 -1.59
CA ALA A 445 -0.27 3.64 -0.41
C ALA A 445 1.03 3.09 0.20
N LEU A 446 1.17 1.76 0.30
CA LEU A 446 2.38 1.11 0.83
C LEU A 446 3.60 1.47 -0.02
N ILE A 447 3.51 1.28 -1.34
CA ILE A 447 4.58 1.63 -2.29
C ILE A 447 4.96 3.11 -2.15
N SER A 448 3.96 3.99 -2.09
CA SER A 448 4.17 5.43 -1.98
C SER A 448 4.89 5.84 -0.70
N LEU A 449 4.54 5.21 0.43
CA LEU A 449 5.17 5.46 1.73
C LEU A 449 6.58 4.87 1.81
N MET A 450 6.78 3.68 1.25
CA MET A 450 8.11 3.06 1.17
C MET A 450 9.06 3.89 0.29
N LYS A 451 8.62 4.37 -0.88
CA LYS A 451 9.42 5.26 -1.74
C LYS A 451 9.87 6.52 -1.02
N LYS A 452 9.02 7.07 -0.15
CA LYS A 452 9.32 8.24 0.68
C LYS A 452 10.18 7.93 1.91
N GLN A 453 10.50 6.65 2.15
CA GLN A 453 11.18 6.18 3.36
C GLN A 453 10.46 6.63 4.64
N ASP A 454 9.12 6.60 4.62
CA ASP A 454 8.28 7.09 5.72
C ASP A 454 8.34 6.15 6.93
N GLU A 455 8.92 6.61 8.04
CA GLU A 455 9.05 5.83 9.27
C GLU A 455 7.68 5.50 9.90
N ASN A 456 6.65 6.30 9.63
CA ASN A 456 5.28 6.14 10.14
C ASN A 456 4.37 5.33 9.20
N LYS A 457 4.93 4.66 8.19
CA LYS A 457 4.17 3.94 7.15
C LYS A 457 3.08 2.99 7.69
N THR A 458 3.36 2.21 8.74
CA THR A 458 2.40 1.23 9.32
C THR A 458 1.11 1.90 9.79
N ASN A 459 1.25 3.10 10.34
CA ASN A 459 0.18 3.88 10.95
C ASN A 459 -0.67 4.58 9.91
N LYS A 460 0.00 5.25 8.95
CA LYS A 460 -0.67 5.82 7.77
C LYS A 460 -1.41 4.74 6.96
N LEU A 461 -0.85 3.53 6.85
CA LEU A 461 -1.51 2.38 6.21
C LEU A 461 -2.73 1.87 6.97
N ARG A 462 -2.72 1.96 8.31
CA ARG A 462 -3.90 1.64 9.12
C ARG A 462 -5.03 2.64 8.90
N GLU A 463 -4.72 3.93 8.78
CA GLU A 463 -5.71 4.95 8.40
C GLU A 463 -6.29 4.69 7.00
N VAL A 464 -5.44 4.36 6.02
CA VAL A 464 -5.86 3.97 4.66
C VAL A 464 -6.78 2.75 4.70
N ARG A 465 -6.45 1.73 5.51
CA ARG A 465 -7.31 0.55 5.72
C ARG A 465 -8.69 0.95 6.26
N ASN A 466 -8.72 1.69 7.37
CA ASN A 466 -9.95 2.13 8.01
C ASN A 466 -10.83 2.99 7.09
N TYR A 467 -10.19 3.77 6.20
CA TYR A 467 -10.89 4.51 5.16
C TYR A 467 -11.55 3.55 4.17
N CYS A 468 -10.80 2.59 3.61
CA CYS A 468 -11.31 1.65 2.62
C CYS A 468 -12.45 0.78 3.16
N GLU A 469 -12.38 0.34 4.43
CA GLU A 469 -13.44 -0.47 5.06
C GLU A 469 -14.77 0.28 5.21
N LYS A 470 -14.75 1.62 5.30
CA LYS A 470 -15.96 2.45 5.40
C LYS A 470 -16.64 2.67 4.06
N GLN A 471 -15.94 2.44 2.94
CA GLN A 471 -16.46 2.67 1.60
C GLN A 471 -17.18 1.42 1.09
N ARG A 472 -18.50 1.54 0.87
CA ARG A 472 -19.35 0.40 0.45
C ARG A 472 -19.21 0.02 -1.02
N ASP A 473 -18.65 0.90 -1.84
CA ASP A 473 -18.44 0.78 -3.29
C ASP A 473 -17.11 0.12 -3.66
N LEU A 474 -16.15 0.07 -2.74
CA LEU A 474 -14.86 -0.60 -2.92
C LEU A 474 -14.91 -2.14 -2.80
N SER A 475 -16.03 -2.69 -2.34
CA SER A 475 -16.23 -4.15 -2.17
C SER A 475 -16.74 -4.85 -3.43
N SER A 476 -17.27 -4.11 -4.41
CA SER A 476 -17.88 -4.65 -5.63
C SER A 476 -16.98 -4.44 -6.85
N GLY A 477 -16.17 -5.44 -7.21
CA GLY A 477 -15.51 -5.51 -8.51
C GLY A 477 -14.01 -5.78 -8.45
N ALA A 478 -13.54 -6.60 -9.38
CA ALA A 478 -12.12 -6.75 -9.66
C ALA A 478 -11.60 -5.47 -10.33
N LEU A 479 -10.35 -5.08 -10.04
CA LEU A 479 -9.72 -3.89 -10.63
C LEU A 479 -9.85 -3.87 -12.16
N PHE A 480 -9.68 -5.04 -12.81
CA PHE A 480 -9.63 -5.18 -14.26
C PHE A 480 -10.97 -5.53 -14.94
N TYR A 481 -12.14 -5.29 -14.31
CA TYR A 481 -13.43 -5.61 -14.93
C TYR A 481 -14.14 -4.41 -15.55
N LYS A 482 -14.46 -4.52 -16.85
CA LYS A 482 -15.42 -3.66 -17.57
C LYS A 482 -16.78 -3.76 -16.89
N SER A 483 -17.12 -2.76 -16.08
CA SER A 483 -18.51 -2.49 -15.74
C SER A 483 -18.80 -1.01 -15.97
N THR A 484 -19.98 -0.77 -16.50
CA THR A 484 -20.59 0.50 -16.91
C THR A 484 -20.91 1.43 -15.72
N ILE A 485 -20.06 1.44 -14.71
CA ILE A 485 -20.23 2.19 -13.47
C ILE A 485 -19.30 3.41 -13.52
N GLN A 486 -19.87 4.60 -13.35
CA GLN A 486 -19.10 5.82 -13.11
C GLN A 486 -18.33 5.65 -11.80
N ASP A 487 -17.00 5.46 -11.88
CA ASP A 487 -16.19 5.01 -10.75
C ASP A 487 -15.45 6.19 -10.10
N ASP A 488 -15.61 6.37 -8.79
CA ASP A 488 -15.03 7.48 -7.99
C ASP A 488 -13.58 7.16 -7.53
N MET A 489 -12.88 6.25 -8.21
CA MET A 489 -11.54 5.77 -7.83
C MET A 489 -10.51 6.91 -7.66
N GLY A 490 -10.59 7.95 -8.50
CA GLY A 490 -9.75 9.14 -8.38
C GLY A 490 -9.87 9.82 -7.01
N LYS A 491 -11.08 9.93 -6.46
CA LYS A 491 -11.33 10.48 -5.11
C LYS A 491 -10.74 9.60 -4.00
N HIS A 492 -10.87 8.28 -4.14
CA HIS A 492 -10.31 7.35 -3.17
C HIS A 492 -8.78 7.40 -3.14
N ILE A 493 -8.14 7.49 -4.31
CA ILE A 493 -6.69 7.68 -4.40
C ILE A 493 -6.29 9.03 -3.79
N ALA A 494 -7.02 10.12 -4.07
CA ALA A 494 -6.72 11.43 -3.50
C ALA A 494 -6.75 11.41 -1.97
N GLU A 495 -7.77 10.77 -1.36
CA GLU A 495 -7.83 10.63 0.10
C GLU A 495 -6.70 9.73 0.63
N CYS A 496 -6.36 8.64 -0.05
CA CYS A 496 -5.21 7.80 0.33
C CYS A 496 -3.89 8.59 0.28
N VAL A 497 -3.67 9.40 -0.76
CA VAL A 497 -2.48 10.27 -0.90
C VAL A 497 -2.44 11.31 0.21
N LYS A 498 -3.59 11.88 0.59
CA LYS A 498 -3.71 12.83 1.70
C LYS A 498 -3.35 12.17 3.04
N ILE A 499 -3.85 10.97 3.31
CA ILE A 499 -3.45 10.18 4.49
C ILE A 499 -1.94 9.90 4.47
N CYS A 500 -1.37 9.51 3.32
CA CYS A 500 0.06 9.24 3.21
C CYS A 500 0.94 10.50 3.41
N LYS A 501 0.42 11.70 3.10
CA LYS A 501 1.13 12.98 3.30
C LYS A 501 0.99 13.53 4.72
N LYS A 502 0.05 13.02 5.53
CA LYS A 502 -0.17 13.45 6.90
C LYS A 502 0.96 12.92 7.77
N ASP A 503 1.83 13.76 8.30
CA ASP A 503 2.83 13.31 9.27
C ASP A 503 2.17 13.00 10.61
N ILE A 504 2.37 11.76 11.06
CA ILE A 504 1.99 11.33 12.41
C ILE A 504 3.16 11.71 13.31
N ALA A 505 3.33 13.01 13.50
CA ALA A 505 4.23 13.49 14.53
C ALA A 505 3.55 13.22 15.88
N ILE A 506 4.05 12.23 16.63
CA ILE A 506 4.06 12.43 18.07
C ILE A 506 4.98 13.63 18.24
N LYS A 507 4.41 14.79 18.52
CA LYS A 507 5.21 16.00 18.68
C LYS A 507 6.25 15.69 19.75
N ASP A 508 7.54 15.93 19.49
CA ASP A 508 8.57 15.93 20.54
C ASP A 508 8.13 16.77 21.75
N GLU A 509 7.31 17.77 21.49
CA GLU A 509 6.60 18.56 22.47
C GLU A 509 5.74 17.72 23.43
N ILE A 510 4.98 16.74 22.96
CA ILE A 510 4.17 15.83 23.79
C ILE A 510 5.08 14.97 24.67
N ILE A 511 6.15 14.40 24.10
CA ILE A 511 7.12 13.59 24.86
C ILE A 511 7.77 14.45 25.95
N ARG A 512 8.27 15.64 25.60
CA ARG A 512 8.82 16.59 26.57
C ARG A 512 7.80 17.00 27.61
N GLN A 513 6.55 17.28 27.21
CA GLN A 513 5.46 17.58 28.13
C GLN A 513 5.18 16.43 29.11
N PHE A 514 5.38 15.17 28.70
CA PHE A 514 5.29 14.00 29.58
C PHE A 514 6.51 13.81 30.48
N GLU A 515 7.71 13.97 29.94
CA GLU A 515 8.96 13.96 30.72
C GLU A 515 8.92 15.05 31.81
N ASP A 516 8.43 16.22 31.45
CA ASP A 516 8.26 17.38 32.33
C ASP A 516 6.97 17.32 33.16
N HIS A 517 6.07 16.36 32.89
CA HIS A 517 4.80 16.27 33.60
C HIS A 517 5.05 15.93 35.06
N HIS A 518 4.34 16.62 35.95
CA HIS A 518 4.50 16.52 37.40
C HIS A 518 4.26 15.11 37.98
N TYR A 519 3.65 14.18 37.23
CA TYR A 519 3.40 12.79 37.66
C TYR A 519 4.45 11.78 37.18
N PHE A 520 5.21 12.08 36.12
CA PHE A 520 6.17 11.14 35.54
C PHE A 520 7.62 11.51 35.85
N LYS A 521 7.93 12.82 36.02
CA LYS A 521 9.27 13.30 36.40
C LYS A 521 10.42 12.62 35.62
N GLY A 522 10.24 12.51 34.30
CA GLY A 522 11.20 11.88 33.39
C GLY A 522 11.12 10.36 33.26
N ASP A 523 10.20 9.66 33.94
CA ASP A 523 10.04 8.20 33.81
C ASP A 523 8.82 7.83 32.95
N LEU A 524 9.05 7.57 31.66
CA LEU A 524 8.02 7.20 30.69
C LEU A 524 7.74 5.69 30.61
N LYS A 525 8.46 4.85 31.37
CA LYS A 525 8.33 3.38 31.33
C LYS A 525 6.98 2.83 31.78
N LEU A 526 6.12 3.71 32.30
CA LEU A 526 4.76 3.39 32.73
C LEU A 526 3.75 3.37 31.59
N LEU A 527 4.02 4.19 30.58
CA LEU A 527 3.19 4.33 29.40
C LEU A 527 3.80 3.53 28.24
N LEU A 528 5.13 3.44 28.22
CA LEU A 528 5.92 2.85 27.14
C LEU A 528 6.70 1.62 27.63
N ASP A 529 7.04 0.73 26.70
CA ASP A 529 8.00 -0.36 26.98
C ASP A 529 9.36 0.21 27.44
N GLU A 530 10.13 -0.57 28.20
CA GLU A 530 11.45 -0.16 28.70
C GLU A 530 12.43 0.22 27.58
N ASN A 531 12.40 -0.45 26.43
CA ASN A 531 13.26 -0.09 25.29
C ASN A 531 12.83 1.24 24.66
N LYS A 532 11.53 1.42 24.45
CA LYS A 532 10.93 2.65 23.88
C LYS A 532 11.16 3.86 24.78
N ALA A 533 10.93 3.71 26.09
CA ALA A 533 11.15 4.77 27.08
C ALA A 533 12.62 5.21 27.22
N LYS A 534 13.58 4.35 26.88
CA LYS A 534 15.02 4.68 26.87
C LYS A 534 15.50 5.22 25.51
N GLY A 535 14.60 5.43 24.55
CA GLY A 535 14.95 5.81 23.19
C GLY A 535 15.76 4.76 22.43
N LYS A 536 15.74 3.49 22.89
CA LYS A 536 16.42 2.38 22.22
C LYS A 536 15.60 1.78 21.08
N GLU A 537 14.29 1.97 21.11
CA GLU A 537 13.35 1.62 20.05
C GLU A 537 12.51 2.85 19.68
N PRO A 538 12.18 3.05 18.40
CA PRO A 538 11.33 4.16 17.96
C PRO A 538 9.88 3.99 18.47
N LEU A 539 9.20 5.12 18.65
CA LEU A 539 7.77 5.16 18.99
C LEU A 539 6.91 4.99 17.74
N ASP A 540 5.74 4.40 17.91
CA ASP A 540 4.72 4.24 16.87
C ASP A 540 3.44 5.05 17.17
N GLU A 541 2.51 5.15 16.23
CA GLU A 541 1.24 5.91 16.41
C GLU A 541 0.38 5.35 17.54
N ASN A 542 0.49 4.07 17.89
CA ASN A 542 -0.24 3.56 19.06
C ASN A 542 0.32 4.17 20.33
N ASP A 543 1.65 4.27 20.41
CA ASP A 543 2.32 4.99 21.50
C ASP A 543 1.91 6.47 21.48
N GLY A 544 1.84 7.09 20.30
CA GLY A 544 1.42 8.49 20.12
C GLY A 544 0.00 8.78 20.57
N ALA A 545 -0.96 8.02 20.04
CA ALA A 545 -2.37 8.12 20.40
C ALA A 545 -2.60 7.76 21.87
N MET A 546 -1.79 6.85 22.43
CA MET A 546 -1.82 6.54 23.86
C MET A 546 -1.28 7.70 24.70
N LEU A 547 -0.17 8.32 24.30
CA LEU A 547 0.41 9.48 24.97
C LEU A 547 -0.56 10.67 24.91
N GLU A 548 -1.13 11.01 23.77
CA GLU A 548 -2.11 12.11 23.67
C GLU A 548 -3.35 11.88 24.55
N LYS A 549 -3.89 10.65 24.56
CA LYS A 549 -5.00 10.29 25.45
C LYS A 549 -4.59 10.33 26.91
N ALA A 550 -3.41 9.83 27.25
CA ALA A 550 -2.82 9.93 28.59
C ALA A 550 -2.78 11.38 29.05
N GLN A 551 -2.39 12.29 28.16
CA GLN A 551 -2.19 13.68 28.50
C GLN A 551 -3.52 14.35 28.78
N ASN A 552 -4.49 14.10 27.91
CA ASN A 552 -5.83 14.61 28.08
C ASN A 552 -6.47 14.08 29.38
N ILE A 553 -6.31 12.80 29.70
CA ILE A 553 -6.79 12.22 30.96
C ILE A 553 -6.16 12.92 32.17
N LEU A 554 -4.84 13.09 32.17
CA LEU A 554 -4.13 13.68 33.31
C LEU A 554 -4.44 15.17 33.51
N ASN A 555 -4.73 15.89 32.42
CA ASN A 555 -5.10 17.30 32.45
C ASN A 555 -6.56 17.54 32.84
N THR A 556 -7.47 16.62 32.48
CA THR A 556 -8.92 16.81 32.67
C THR A 556 -9.49 16.06 33.86
N THR A 557 -8.74 15.10 34.42
CA THR A 557 -9.22 14.24 35.51
C THR A 557 -8.62 14.64 36.85
N PRO A 558 -9.46 14.84 37.88
CA PRO A 558 -8.98 14.97 39.24
C PRO A 558 -8.13 13.78 39.68
N THR A 559 -6.98 14.05 40.27
CA THR A 559 -5.96 13.07 40.65
C THR A 559 -6.53 11.90 41.46
N HIS A 560 -7.47 12.17 42.39
CA HIS A 560 -8.08 11.16 43.25
C HIS A 560 -8.88 10.10 42.48
N ARG A 561 -9.46 10.43 41.32
CA ARG A 561 -10.21 9.47 40.48
C ARG A 561 -9.30 8.47 39.80
N ILE A 562 -8.13 8.91 39.37
CA ILE A 562 -7.14 8.07 38.71
C ILE A 562 -6.67 6.98 39.68
N ILE A 563 -6.36 7.30 40.94
CA ILE A 563 -6.04 6.23 41.90
C ILE A 563 -7.20 5.34 42.17
N ALA A 564 -8.38 5.91 42.37
CA ALA A 564 -9.53 5.13 42.79
C ALA A 564 -9.78 4.01 41.77
N TYR A 565 -9.60 4.33 40.49
CA TYR A 565 -9.57 3.34 39.42
C TYR A 565 -8.45 2.32 39.56
N LEU A 566 -7.21 2.76 39.79
CA LEU A 566 -6.08 1.86 39.97
C LEU A 566 -6.31 0.91 41.16
N ILE A 567 -6.69 1.44 42.33
CA ILE A 567 -6.98 0.65 43.52
C ILE A 567 -8.13 -0.33 43.28
N HIS A 568 -9.18 0.07 42.53
CA HIS A 568 -10.31 -0.81 42.23
C HIS A 568 -9.87 -2.10 41.54
N HIS A 569 -8.92 -2.01 40.62
CA HIS A 569 -8.37 -3.17 39.94
C HIS A 569 -7.38 -3.97 40.80
N ARG A 570 -7.39 -3.76 42.12
CA ARG A 570 -6.61 -4.46 43.15
C ARG A 570 -5.13 -4.59 42.78
N PHE A 571 -4.57 -3.54 42.20
CA PHE A 571 -3.13 -3.47 42.08
C PHE A 571 -2.55 -3.50 43.49
N ASN A 572 -1.58 -4.39 43.71
CA ASN A 572 -0.78 -4.49 44.93
C ASN A 572 0.15 -3.26 45.05
N CYS A 573 -0.43 -2.07 44.93
CA CYS A 573 0.17 -0.80 45.20
C CYS A 573 0.23 -0.69 46.72
N ASN A 574 1.25 -1.29 47.31
CA ASN A 574 1.56 -1.04 48.70
C ASN A 574 1.74 0.48 48.86
N PHE A 575 1.12 1.06 49.88
CA PHE A 575 1.19 2.49 50.14
C PHE A 575 2.55 2.82 50.79
N TRP A 576 3.59 3.10 49.99
CA TRP A 576 4.95 3.42 50.45
C TRP A 576 5.31 4.92 50.52
N LEU A 577 5.30 5.40 51.76
CA LEU A 577 5.90 6.62 52.29
C LEU A 577 7.43 6.85 52.25
N GLY A 578 8.02 7.35 51.17
CA GLY A 578 9.29 8.12 51.28
C GLY A 578 10.63 7.50 50.78
N TRP A 579 11.74 8.19 51.08
CA TRP A 579 12.97 8.41 50.26
C TRP A 579 13.76 7.22 49.69
N THR A 580 14.54 7.51 48.63
CA THR A 580 16.02 7.40 48.57
C THR A 580 16.65 7.29 47.17
N TYR A 581 17.87 7.84 47.04
CA TYR A 581 18.93 7.33 46.15
C TYR A 581 19.07 5.81 46.38
N GLY A 582 18.80 4.99 45.35
CA GLY A 582 19.29 3.61 45.29
C GLY A 582 18.30 2.43 45.25
N LYS A 583 16.97 2.65 45.24
CA LYS A 583 15.80 1.70 45.06
C LYS A 583 14.94 1.54 46.34
N GLY A 584 13.61 1.40 46.30
CA GLY A 584 12.58 1.44 45.22
C GLY A 584 11.29 2.11 45.74
N LYS A 585 10.43 2.68 44.88
CA LYS A 585 9.35 3.60 45.35
C LYS A 585 8.03 3.53 44.58
N PHE A 586 6.90 3.69 45.26
CA PHE A 586 5.60 4.05 44.69
C PHE A 586 4.89 4.98 45.67
N LEU A 587 4.23 6.11 45.25
CA LEU A 587 2.98 6.63 45.87
C LEU A 587 2.40 8.03 45.46
N PHE A 588 1.24 8.37 46.06
CA PHE A 588 0.18 9.32 45.65
C PHE A 588 -0.26 10.35 46.76
N GLY A 589 -0.64 11.61 46.39
CA GLY A 589 -1.30 12.63 47.24
C GLY A 589 -1.89 13.88 46.51
N GLY A 590 -2.52 14.82 47.26
CA GLY A 590 -3.34 15.97 46.80
C GLY A 590 -2.85 17.40 47.16
N THR A 591 -3.75 18.40 47.06
CA THR A 591 -3.57 19.69 46.33
C THR A 591 -2.48 20.70 46.73
N GLU A 592 -1.73 20.53 47.82
CA GLU A 592 -0.57 21.40 48.07
C GLU A 592 0.79 20.65 48.16
N ALA A 593 0.79 19.30 48.26
CA ALA A 593 1.92 18.36 48.12
C ALA A 593 1.45 16.92 48.49
N TRP A 594 1.65 15.83 47.74
CA TRP A 594 2.53 15.56 46.59
C TRP A 594 1.82 14.82 45.46
N HIS A 595 2.16 15.23 44.25
CA HIS A 595 1.78 14.67 42.97
C HIS A 595 2.50 13.33 42.68
N ILE A 596 1.69 12.29 42.41
CA ILE A 596 2.00 10.88 42.10
C ILE A 596 3.41 10.60 41.55
N MET A 597 4.12 9.59 42.09
CA MET A 597 5.22 8.90 41.40
C MET A 597 4.94 7.39 41.29
N LEU A 598 4.84 6.88 40.07
CA LEU A 598 4.67 5.45 39.75
C LEU A 598 6.02 4.81 39.44
N THR A 599 6.95 4.69 40.38
CA THR A 599 8.31 4.20 40.02
C THR A 599 8.56 2.72 40.29
N GLN A 600 9.45 2.13 39.49
CA GLN A 600 9.69 0.69 39.36
C GLN A 600 9.96 -0.06 40.68
N ASN A 601 9.05 -0.96 41.05
CA ASN A 601 9.32 -2.33 41.55
C ASN A 601 8.05 -3.18 41.79
N CYS A 602 7.02 -3.06 40.96
CA CYS A 602 5.95 -4.04 40.94
C CYS A 602 6.40 -5.13 39.97
N LYS A 603 6.40 -6.39 40.40
CA LYS A 603 6.72 -7.53 39.52
C LYS A 603 5.77 -7.64 38.30
N ASN A 604 4.74 -6.78 38.21
CA ASN A 604 3.74 -6.70 37.15
C ASN A 604 3.59 -5.26 36.60
N ASN A 605 4.57 -4.73 35.85
CA ASN A 605 4.42 -3.46 35.11
C ASN A 605 3.18 -3.45 34.20
N ASP A 606 2.83 -4.61 33.64
CA ASP A 606 1.67 -4.78 32.77
C ASP A 606 0.36 -4.37 33.44
N SER A 607 0.25 -4.57 34.76
CA SER A 607 -0.98 -4.29 35.49
C SER A 607 -1.34 -2.80 35.50
N VAL A 608 -0.36 -1.92 35.75
CA VAL A 608 -0.56 -0.46 35.75
C VAL A 608 -0.76 0.06 34.32
N LYS A 609 0.04 -0.44 33.37
CA LYS A 609 -0.11 -0.11 31.93
C LYS A 609 -1.51 -0.49 31.42
N ASN A 610 -1.97 -1.69 31.73
CA ASN A 610 -3.31 -2.18 31.37
C ASN A 610 -4.41 -1.34 32.01
N ALA A 611 -4.19 -0.83 33.23
CA ALA A 611 -5.14 0.07 33.87
C ALA A 611 -5.23 1.42 33.16
N PHE A 612 -4.10 2.04 32.80
CA PHE A 612 -4.11 3.27 32.00
C PHE A 612 -4.79 3.05 30.65
N GLN A 613 -4.50 1.93 29.99
CA GLN A 613 -5.21 1.51 28.78
C GLN A 613 -6.72 1.33 29.00
N ALA A 614 -7.12 0.75 30.12
CA ALA A 614 -8.53 0.60 30.46
C ALA A 614 -9.20 1.94 30.81
N MET A 615 -8.48 2.91 31.41
CA MET A 615 -8.96 4.28 31.58
C MET A 615 -9.15 4.97 30.23
N PHE A 616 -8.23 4.76 29.27
CA PHE A 616 -8.39 5.26 27.89
C PHE A 616 -9.60 4.64 27.20
N LYS A 617 -9.79 3.32 27.36
CA LYS A 617 -10.89 2.59 26.73
C LYS A 617 -12.25 2.99 27.30
N ASN A 618 -12.33 3.24 28.61
CA ASN A 618 -13.59 3.48 29.30
C ASN A 618 -13.98 4.96 29.43
N GLY A 619 -13.19 5.90 28.88
CA GLY A 619 -13.57 7.32 28.86
C GLY A 619 -13.79 7.94 30.25
N LEU A 620 -13.00 7.49 31.23
CA LEU A 620 -13.00 7.88 32.66
C LEU A 620 -14.26 7.59 33.48
N ILE A 621 -14.00 7.28 34.75
CA ILE A 621 -14.96 6.66 35.68
C ILE A 621 -15.51 7.71 36.64
N SER A 622 -16.80 7.64 36.96
CA SER A 622 -17.45 8.51 37.95
C SER A 622 -17.24 8.03 39.39
N ASP A 623 -17.23 8.98 40.33
CA ASP A 623 -17.07 8.71 41.76
C ASP A 623 -18.15 7.75 42.28
N ASP A 624 -19.39 7.89 41.81
CA ASP A 624 -20.51 7.03 42.23
C ASP A 624 -20.29 5.55 41.82
N LYS A 625 -19.84 5.31 40.59
CA LYS A 625 -19.54 3.95 40.09
C LYS A 625 -18.35 3.32 40.82
N LEU A 626 -17.38 4.13 41.25
CA LEU A 626 -16.25 3.64 42.04
C LEU A 626 -16.65 3.40 43.50
N ARG A 627 -17.51 4.25 44.07
CA ARG A 627 -18.05 4.06 45.42
C ARG A 627 -18.91 2.81 45.52
N GLU A 628 -19.70 2.45 44.52
CA GLU A 628 -20.45 1.19 44.49
C GLU A 628 -19.56 -0.06 44.63
N LYS A 629 -18.28 0.06 44.28
CA LYS A 629 -17.30 -1.04 44.30
C LYS A 629 -16.57 -1.19 45.63
N PHE A 630 -16.63 -0.18 46.50
CA PHE A 630 -16.00 -0.20 47.82
C PHE A 630 -17.07 -0.07 48.90
N VAL A 631 -16.92 -0.81 49.99
CA VAL A 631 -17.86 -0.76 51.12
C VAL A 631 -17.43 0.31 52.12
N SER A 632 -18.39 0.89 52.85
CA SER A 632 -18.17 1.98 53.82
C SER A 632 -17.37 1.59 55.08
N ASN A 633 -16.77 0.41 55.13
CA ASN A 633 -15.77 0.01 56.11
C ASN A 633 -14.36 -0.07 55.52
N GLU A 634 -14.19 0.18 54.22
CA GLU A 634 -12.91 0.28 53.52
C GLU A 634 -12.46 1.74 53.45
N TRP A 635 -11.19 2.02 53.73
CA TRP A 635 -10.66 3.40 53.70
C TRP A 635 -10.78 4.01 52.29
N GLN A 636 -10.74 3.19 51.23
CA GLN A 636 -10.90 3.58 49.83
C GLN A 636 -12.24 4.29 49.58
N TYR A 637 -13.31 3.83 50.23
CA TYR A 637 -14.62 4.45 50.14
C TYR A 637 -14.57 5.91 50.60
N TYR A 638 -13.97 6.16 51.77
CA TYR A 638 -13.87 7.51 52.35
C TYR A 638 -12.89 8.39 51.60
N PHE A 639 -11.80 7.82 51.10
CA PHE A 639 -10.84 8.52 50.24
C PHE A 639 -11.53 9.08 48.98
N ILE A 640 -12.37 8.26 48.32
CA ILE A 640 -13.14 8.69 47.14
C ILE A 640 -14.25 9.67 47.55
N LYS A 641 -14.93 9.43 48.67
CA LYS A 641 -16.08 10.22 49.09
C LYS A 641 -15.71 11.62 49.57
N TYR A 642 -14.63 11.73 50.33
CA TYR A 642 -14.25 12.94 51.06
C TYR A 642 -12.92 13.52 50.61
N SER A 643 -12.48 13.24 49.38
CA SER A 643 -11.14 13.56 48.85
C SER A 643 -10.62 14.97 49.15
N LYS A 644 -11.48 15.99 49.19
CA LYS A 644 -11.12 17.39 49.52
C LYS A 644 -10.76 17.61 50.99
N SER A 645 -11.48 16.98 51.89
CA SER A 645 -11.34 17.12 53.36
C SER A 645 -10.58 15.95 53.99
N PHE A 646 -10.19 14.96 53.18
CA PHE A 646 -9.42 13.79 53.62
C PHE A 646 -7.96 14.12 53.97
N PHE A 647 -7.55 15.36 53.71
CA PHE A 647 -6.19 15.88 53.91
C PHE A 647 -6.28 17.26 54.60
N LYS A 648 -5.38 17.54 55.57
CA LYS A 648 -5.26 18.87 56.20
C LYS A 648 -4.52 19.86 55.32
N GLU A 649 -3.28 19.53 54.98
CA GLU A 649 -2.34 20.30 54.15
C GLU A 649 -1.30 19.32 53.56
N ASN A 650 -0.04 19.75 53.35
CA ASN A 650 1.10 18.95 52.92
C ASN A 650 1.63 17.99 53.99
N HIS A 651 1.04 17.99 55.17
CA HIS A 651 1.56 17.31 56.36
C HIS A 651 0.48 16.37 56.87
N ASN A 652 0.50 15.12 56.40
CA ASN A 652 -0.40 14.08 56.89
C ASN A 652 0.38 12.79 57.08
N LEU A 653 -0.01 12.01 58.09
CA LEU A 653 0.35 10.61 58.23
C LEU A 653 -0.92 9.79 58.05
N PHE A 654 -1.00 8.99 56.97
CA PHE A 654 -2.07 7.99 56.89
C PHE A 654 -1.89 6.96 57.98
N ILE A 655 -2.95 6.24 58.35
CA ILE A 655 -2.92 5.10 59.28
C ILE A 655 -4.06 4.13 58.88
N TRP A 656 -3.73 2.91 58.44
CA TRP A 656 -4.61 1.73 58.48
C TRP A 656 -3.80 0.44 58.23
N SER A 657 -3.84 -0.52 59.14
CA SER A 657 -3.15 -1.82 59.06
C SER A 657 -4.15 -2.96 58.86
N ASN A 658 -3.70 -4.04 58.23
CA ASN A 658 -4.29 -5.35 58.45
C ASN A 658 -3.20 -6.42 58.30
N GLU A 659 -2.92 -7.13 59.38
CA GLU A 659 -2.86 -8.59 59.47
C GLU A 659 -2.50 -8.92 60.93
N GLU A 660 -3.53 -9.27 61.71
CA GLU A 660 -3.45 -9.72 63.12
C GLU A 660 -3.05 -8.64 64.17
N ALA A 661 -4.10 -8.00 64.72
CA ALA A 661 -4.17 -7.34 66.04
C ALA A 661 -3.82 -5.85 66.23
N SER A 662 -3.57 -5.02 65.20
CA SER A 662 -3.61 -3.55 65.38
C SER A 662 -3.85 -2.79 64.07
N PRO A 663 -5.10 -2.40 63.74
CA PRO A 663 -5.48 -1.87 62.42
C PRO A 663 -5.12 -0.39 62.19
N LEU A 664 -4.28 0.22 63.03
CA LEU A 664 -4.02 1.66 63.01
C LEU A 664 -2.53 2.03 63.16
N GLU A 665 -1.67 1.60 62.21
CA GLU A 665 -0.36 2.28 61.97
C GLU A 665 -0.10 2.55 60.48
N ILE A 666 0.64 3.63 60.14
CA ILE A 666 1.40 3.85 58.88
C ILE A 666 2.55 4.85 59.16
N TYR A 667 3.62 4.78 58.35
CA TYR A 667 4.90 5.50 58.45
C TYR A 667 5.11 6.54 57.30
N ARG A 668 5.11 7.83 57.66
CA ARG A 668 5.59 9.12 57.03
C ARG A 668 5.43 9.44 55.54
N LEU A 669 4.80 10.60 55.22
CA LEU A 669 4.58 11.05 53.82
C LEU A 669 5.42 12.20 53.24
N THR A 670 5.84 13.22 53.99
CA THR A 670 6.25 14.48 53.33
C THR A 670 7.44 15.21 53.97
N ASP A 671 8.42 15.49 53.09
CA ASP A 671 9.53 16.45 53.15
C ASP A 671 10.54 16.48 54.33
N ILE A 672 11.68 17.13 54.08
CA ILE A 672 13.01 17.08 54.75
C ILE A 672 13.02 17.38 56.27
N LYS A 673 11.88 17.72 56.91
CA LYS A 673 11.83 17.92 58.36
C LYS A 673 11.74 16.57 59.09
N ARG A 674 12.61 16.39 60.08
CA ARG A 674 12.74 15.15 60.87
C ARG A 674 11.46 14.70 61.60
N THR A 675 10.41 15.51 61.72
CA THR A 675 9.16 15.21 62.47
C THR A 675 7.96 16.07 62.01
N PRO A 676 7.25 15.72 60.92
CA PRO A 676 5.98 16.38 60.59
C PRO A 676 4.86 16.00 61.59
N PRO A 677 3.85 16.87 61.80
CA PRO A 677 2.70 16.55 62.65
C PRO A 677 1.89 15.38 62.06
N LEU A 678 1.45 14.49 62.93
CA LEU A 678 0.74 13.25 62.59
C LEU A 678 -0.77 13.52 62.72
N ILE A 679 -1.58 13.09 61.73
CA ILE A 679 -3.01 13.43 61.68
C ILE A 679 -3.82 12.27 61.11
N ASN A 680 -4.79 11.79 61.87
CA ASN A 680 -5.78 10.81 61.42
C ASN A 680 -6.75 11.44 60.40
N PRO A 681 -6.85 10.91 59.16
CA PRO A 681 -7.64 11.51 58.07
C PRO A 681 -9.15 11.46 58.29
N PHE A 682 -9.66 10.47 59.03
CA PHE A 682 -11.08 10.39 59.36
C PHE A 682 -11.47 11.44 60.39
N LEU A 683 -10.69 11.56 61.46
CA LEU A 683 -10.92 12.58 62.49
C LEU A 683 -10.75 13.98 61.93
N TRP A 684 -9.80 14.16 61.01
CA TRP A 684 -9.64 15.41 60.28
C TRP A 684 -10.84 15.73 59.36
N THR A 685 -11.25 14.76 58.54
CA THR A 685 -12.45 14.90 57.69
C THR A 685 -13.67 15.25 58.52
N LEU A 686 -13.84 14.58 59.67
CA LEU A 686 -14.94 14.81 60.59
C LEU A 686 -14.89 16.21 61.21
N LYS A 687 -13.71 16.68 61.65
CA LYS A 687 -13.50 18.05 62.12
C LYS A 687 -13.94 19.05 61.05
N GLU A 688 -13.43 18.91 59.83
CA GLU A 688 -13.74 19.82 58.72
C GLU A 688 -15.23 19.81 58.38
N LYS A 689 -15.85 18.63 58.33
CA LYS A 689 -17.28 18.50 58.03
C LYS A 689 -18.18 19.04 59.14
N ILE A 690 -17.81 18.86 60.41
CA ILE A 690 -18.54 19.45 61.55
C ILE A 690 -18.39 20.97 61.52
N ASN A 691 -17.19 21.49 61.30
CA ASN A 691 -16.95 22.93 61.15
C ASN A 691 -17.78 23.51 59.99
N GLU A 692 -17.80 22.83 58.84
CA GLU A 692 -18.52 23.25 57.63
C GLU A 692 -20.06 23.20 57.81
N ILE A 693 -20.59 22.08 58.30
CA ILE A 693 -22.05 21.82 58.34
C ILE A 693 -22.70 22.36 59.61
N LEU A 694 -22.04 22.18 60.76
CA LEU A 694 -22.60 22.49 62.07
C LEU A 694 -22.09 23.80 62.66
N LYS A 695 -21.06 24.41 62.06
CA LYS A 695 -20.41 25.64 62.53
C LYS A 695 -19.99 25.61 64.01
N LEU A 696 -19.71 24.41 64.54
CA LEU A 696 -19.23 24.21 65.91
C LEU A 696 -17.72 24.44 65.96
N GLN A 697 -17.21 24.90 67.11
CA GLN A 697 -15.75 24.99 67.33
C GLN A 697 -15.20 23.61 67.69
N VAL A 698 -14.51 22.99 66.71
CA VAL A 698 -13.84 21.70 66.89
C VAL A 698 -12.32 21.88 66.88
N LYS A 699 -11.67 21.42 67.94
CA LYS A 699 -10.20 21.37 68.06
C LYS A 699 -9.67 19.98 67.75
N TYR A 700 -8.49 19.90 67.14
CA TYR A 700 -7.77 18.64 66.97
C TYR A 700 -6.70 18.55 68.05
N GLY A 701 -6.71 17.48 68.86
CA GLY A 701 -5.93 17.39 70.10
C GLY A 701 -4.40 17.41 69.95
N ALA A 702 -3.87 17.22 68.74
CA ALA A 702 -2.43 17.22 68.46
C ALA A 702 -1.87 18.60 68.00
N GLU A 703 -2.69 19.66 68.01
CA GLU A 703 -2.27 20.97 67.47
C GLU A 703 -1.44 21.84 68.45
N ASP A 704 -1.44 21.56 69.77
CA ASP A 704 -0.82 22.44 70.78
C ASP A 704 0.49 21.93 71.43
N GLU A 705 0.90 20.67 71.23
CA GLU A 705 2.20 20.19 71.71
C GLU A 705 3.09 19.74 70.55
N ALA A 706 4.29 20.32 70.48
CA ALA A 706 5.30 20.10 69.43
C ALA A 706 5.93 18.68 69.42
N VAL A 707 5.20 17.66 69.90
CA VAL A 707 5.62 16.27 69.90
C VAL A 707 4.65 15.48 69.04
N ALA A 708 5.07 15.23 67.80
CA ALA A 708 4.41 14.33 66.87
C ALA A 708 4.38 12.91 67.46
N SER A 709 3.25 12.52 68.06
CA SER A 709 3.06 11.16 68.56
C SER A 709 2.72 10.17 67.46
N THR A 710 3.49 9.09 67.39
CA THR A 710 3.32 7.99 66.42
C THR A 710 2.18 7.05 66.76
N GLU A 711 1.49 7.24 67.89
CA GLU A 711 0.50 6.28 68.37
C GLU A 711 -0.94 6.75 68.10
N ALA A 712 -1.74 5.88 67.47
CA ALA A 712 -3.13 6.17 67.08
C ALA A 712 -4.01 6.68 68.24
N LYS A 713 -3.71 6.26 69.48
CA LYS A 713 -4.41 6.61 70.71
C LYS A 713 -4.31 8.09 71.11
N GLU A 714 -3.36 8.83 70.52
CA GLU A 714 -3.09 10.24 70.82
C GLU A 714 -3.76 11.20 69.82
N HIS A 715 -4.47 10.67 68.81
CA HIS A 715 -5.30 11.45 67.88
C HIS A 715 -6.77 11.49 68.33
N PHE A 716 -7.27 12.71 68.57
CA PHE A 716 -8.67 12.94 68.94
C PHE A 716 -9.15 14.31 68.45
N ILE A 717 -10.47 14.46 68.35
CA ILE A 717 -11.11 15.77 68.18
C ILE A 717 -11.96 16.11 69.39
N VAL A 718 -11.91 17.37 69.79
CA VAL A 718 -12.71 17.92 70.89
C VAL A 718 -13.72 18.88 70.31
N ILE A 719 -15.00 18.57 70.51
CA ILE A 719 -16.10 19.48 70.19
C ILE A 719 -16.43 20.21 71.48
N THR A 720 -16.15 21.52 71.51
CA THR A 720 -16.28 22.34 72.72
C THR A 720 -17.68 22.21 73.35
N GLY A 721 -17.74 21.81 74.63
CA GLY A 721 -18.99 21.66 75.38
C GLY A 721 -19.79 20.37 75.11
N LYS A 722 -19.37 19.52 74.17
CA LYS A 722 -20.09 18.30 73.77
C LYS A 722 -19.35 17.02 74.13
N CYS A 723 -18.41 16.59 73.29
CA CYS A 723 -17.67 15.35 73.46
C CYS A 723 -16.30 15.39 72.80
N GLU A 724 -15.44 14.51 73.25
CA GLU A 724 -14.19 14.13 72.61
C GLU A 724 -14.41 12.85 71.79
N ILE A 725 -13.78 12.75 70.62
CA ILE A 725 -13.88 11.57 69.74
C ILE A 725 -12.49 11.04 69.42
N ARG A 726 -12.30 9.74 69.65
CA ARG A 726 -11.09 8.96 69.35
C ARG A 726 -11.39 7.84 68.37
N CYS A 727 -10.34 7.36 67.69
CA CYS A 727 -10.40 6.14 66.89
C CYS A 727 -9.70 5.01 67.66
N GLU A 728 -10.42 3.93 67.97
CA GLU A 728 -9.89 2.76 68.69
C GLU A 728 -10.43 1.49 68.04
N ASN A 729 -9.56 0.53 67.68
CA ASN A 729 -9.92 -0.85 67.28
C ASN A 729 -11.18 -0.97 66.39
N ASN A 730 -11.11 -0.52 65.13
CA ASN A 730 -12.24 -0.52 64.19
C ASN A 730 -13.50 0.20 64.70
N SER A 731 -13.35 1.16 65.61
CA SER A 731 -14.47 1.91 66.17
C SER A 731 -14.10 3.36 66.48
N PHE A 732 -15.11 4.20 66.64
CA PHE A 732 -14.99 5.56 67.12
C PHE A 732 -15.56 5.62 68.54
N VAL A 733 -14.74 6.10 69.47
CA VAL A 733 -15.08 6.20 70.89
C VAL A 733 -15.38 7.66 71.20
N LEU A 734 -16.60 7.92 71.65
CA LEU A 734 -17.11 9.22 72.04
C LEU A 734 -17.11 9.33 73.57
N THR A 735 -16.36 10.29 74.08
CA THR A 735 -16.26 10.60 75.51
C THR A 735 -16.98 11.92 75.79
N PRO A 736 -18.16 11.92 76.43
CA PRO A 736 -18.90 13.16 76.71
C PRO A 736 -18.15 14.08 77.67
N LEU A 737 -18.19 15.39 77.40
CA LEU A 737 -17.51 16.44 78.20
C LEU A 737 -18.47 17.21 79.11
N SER A 738 -19.78 17.00 78.97
CA SER A 738 -20.81 17.58 79.82
C SER A 738 -21.89 16.54 80.17
N ASP A 739 -22.46 16.64 81.37
CA ASP A 739 -23.55 15.75 81.81
C ASP A 739 -24.82 15.91 80.94
N GLU A 740 -25.02 17.10 80.39
CA GLU A 740 -26.09 17.40 79.43
C GLU A 740 -25.92 16.59 78.14
N TYR A 741 -24.71 16.60 77.57
CA TYR A 741 -24.42 15.85 76.36
C TYR A 741 -24.36 14.34 76.59
N LYS A 742 -23.91 13.91 77.77
CA LYS A 742 -23.98 12.50 78.18
C LYS A 742 -25.43 11.98 78.15
N LYS A 743 -26.38 12.72 78.70
CA LYS A 743 -27.82 12.37 78.64
C LYS A 743 -28.36 12.37 77.20
N ALA A 744 -27.86 13.23 76.33
CA ALA A 744 -28.23 13.23 74.91
C ALA A 744 -27.71 11.97 74.19
N LEU A 745 -26.49 11.52 74.49
CA LEU A 745 -25.92 10.27 73.96
C LEU A 745 -26.63 9.03 74.52
N GLU A 746 -27.05 9.03 75.79
CA GLU A 746 -27.85 7.93 76.38
C GLU A 746 -29.24 7.79 75.74
N LYS A 747 -29.79 8.88 75.18
CA LYS A 747 -31.03 8.87 74.39
C LYS A 747 -30.81 8.44 72.94
N SER A 748 -29.58 8.50 72.45
CA SER A 748 -29.21 7.98 71.14
C SER A 748 -29.06 6.45 71.22
N SER A 749 -29.29 5.72 70.12
CA SER A 749 -29.25 4.26 70.07
C SER A 749 -27.86 3.62 70.28
N LEU A 750 -26.90 4.35 70.86
CA LEU A 750 -25.51 3.94 71.07
C LEU A 750 -25.34 3.15 72.36
N LYS A 751 -24.52 2.09 72.32
CA LYS A 751 -24.24 1.26 73.50
C LYS A 751 -23.15 1.91 74.37
N PRO A 752 -23.40 2.17 75.66
CA PRO A 752 -22.38 2.68 76.57
C PRO A 752 -21.38 1.58 76.98
N SER A 753 -20.10 1.94 77.09
CA SER A 753 -19.01 1.12 77.62
C SER A 753 -18.11 1.97 78.51
N ASN A 754 -18.03 1.67 79.82
CA ASN A 754 -17.15 2.34 80.79
C ASN A 754 -17.09 3.88 80.67
N LYS A 755 -18.27 4.54 80.65
CA LYS A 755 -18.48 6.00 80.52
C LYS A 755 -18.33 6.60 79.11
N ASN A 756 -17.97 5.79 78.11
CA ASN A 756 -17.86 6.20 76.71
C ASN A 756 -18.95 5.55 75.86
N PHE A 757 -19.14 6.05 74.64
CA PHE A 757 -20.04 5.48 73.64
C PHE A 757 -19.23 5.09 72.41
N THR A 758 -19.50 3.91 71.84
CA THR A 758 -18.70 3.38 70.73
C THR A 758 -19.55 3.20 69.47
N ILE A 759 -19.02 3.62 68.33
CA ILE A 759 -19.58 3.36 67.00
C ILE A 759 -18.63 2.45 66.23
N SER A 760 -19.09 1.27 65.84
CA SER A 760 -18.30 0.31 65.07
C SER A 760 -18.29 0.69 63.58
N LEU A 761 -17.16 0.45 62.91
CA LEU A 761 -17.04 0.58 61.45
C LEU A 761 -17.77 -0.53 60.68
N THR A 762 -18.29 -1.56 61.35
CA THR A 762 -18.91 -2.74 60.73
C THR A 762 -20.35 -2.53 60.24
N ASP A 763 -20.97 -1.39 60.51
CA ASP A 763 -22.41 -1.20 60.32
C ASP A 763 -22.82 -0.90 58.86
N HIS A 764 -21.88 -0.98 57.91
CA HIS A 764 -22.04 -0.63 56.48
C HIS A 764 -22.63 0.76 56.21
N LYS A 765 -22.66 1.64 57.22
CA LYS A 765 -23.07 3.04 57.10
C LYS A 765 -21.85 3.94 57.09
N ASP A 766 -21.97 5.06 56.39
CA ASP A 766 -20.97 6.11 56.44
C ASP A 766 -20.90 6.68 57.86
N ILE A 767 -19.77 6.45 58.52
CA ILE A 767 -19.60 6.82 59.92
C ILE A 767 -19.50 8.33 60.13
N ILE A 768 -18.98 9.06 59.14
CA ILE A 768 -18.84 10.52 59.20
C ILE A 768 -20.23 11.16 59.14
N GLU A 769 -21.08 10.71 58.22
CA GLU A 769 -22.49 11.16 58.15
C GLU A 769 -23.26 10.78 59.41
N THR A 770 -23.09 9.54 59.91
CA THR A 770 -23.74 9.07 61.14
C THR A 770 -23.38 9.94 62.34
N LEU A 771 -22.09 10.28 62.49
CA LEU A 771 -21.61 11.18 63.54
C LEU A 771 -22.17 12.60 63.36
N ILE A 772 -22.16 13.15 62.15
CA ILE A 772 -22.71 14.49 61.88
C ILE A 772 -24.20 14.55 62.24
N ASP A 773 -24.99 13.53 61.92
CA ASP A 773 -26.42 13.51 62.23
C ASP A 773 -26.70 13.35 63.73
N LEU A 774 -25.84 12.60 64.45
CA LEU A 774 -25.84 12.56 65.91
C LEU A 774 -25.56 13.96 66.51
N PHE A 775 -24.65 14.73 65.90
CA PHE A 775 -24.33 16.09 66.35
C PHE A 775 -25.37 17.14 65.94
N LYS A 776 -26.10 16.93 64.84
CA LYS A 776 -27.27 17.75 64.44
C LYS A 776 -28.43 17.55 65.41
N SER A 777 -28.79 16.30 65.70
CA SER A 777 -29.92 15.96 66.57
C SER A 777 -29.73 16.44 68.00
N SER A 778 -28.48 16.60 68.45
CA SER A 778 -28.12 17.16 69.76
C SER A 778 -27.90 18.68 69.79
N ASN A 779 -28.04 19.39 68.65
CA ASN A 779 -27.90 20.86 68.55
C ASN A 779 -29.25 21.60 68.47
N ASN A 780 -30.36 20.88 68.29
CA ASN A 780 -31.69 21.45 68.41
C ASN A 780 -32.15 21.27 69.87
N PRO A 781 -32.27 22.35 70.66
CA PRO A 781 -33.07 22.31 71.87
C PRO A 781 -34.53 22.34 71.42
N ASN A 782 -35.09 21.17 71.11
CA ASN A 782 -36.53 20.90 71.12
C ASN A 782 -36.77 19.40 71.21
#